data_AF-A0A9D7N5W7-F1
#
_entry.id   AF-A0A9D7N5W7-F1
#
_cell.length_a   1.000
_cell.length_b   1.000
_cell.length_c   1.000
_cell.angle_alpha   90.00
_cell.angle_beta   90.00
_cell.angle_gamma   90.00
#
_symmetry.space_group_name_H-M   'P 1'
#
loop_
_entity.id
_entity.type
_entity.pdbx_description
1 polymer ?
#
loop_
_entity_poly.entity_id
_entity_poly.type
_entity_poly.pdbx_seq_one_letter_code
_entity_poly.pdbx_strand_id
1 'polypeptide(L)'
;MQLPERIGPFRIVREIGSGGMGVVVMARHVESKRTVALKILAPELAKSDEARDRFYREVRAASALDHPAIVPVWEHGECEGLLYFAMRHIEGRPLSELLVEGQGAQPPPGPAAERGRVPWIVTLVETCARALHHAHQQKIVHRDIKPSNILIDARGEPHLVDFGLAYVEGRHSLTESGRVLGTIPYMAPEIVSGQRTRIDGRTDIFSLGVLLYEALTGARPFEGQTSAEIFQRILFKDPVPPRQRRPEISRDLETIALKCLEKDPDRRYRSALHLAEDLERLRTLQPIHARPIGWLGRAQRFARRNPALAAVSLLSGATVVVLVALLVSQILARESAFEQMALALDRARAEQARSQLLADVFESDALLDVERQPFAATSRELPALQAWKERTADLLSRAPLYRAAREGKGDPAEALQSTGQLEKVQLLLDRLEALLPEVQRVEERVRVEFRRLREEHAPAWERLRVELAADPRFAGVALPPLEGLVPLGRNEAGLQEFWHVASGERPVPRSEGGWALEAESGIVLVLLPPGRFAMGPRASEPPEGSLSAGEVARPARDVPAFLLSRYELTQGQWLRGWHENPSQWSIAKDPGTGDPIAPTHPVEMITWENAQEWARRMGLRLPAELEWEYAARCGGDRYYAGSDQASSLEGAENVADRSFRNAPLEGTAPWNDRYPVHAPVGAHRPNAFGLHDLLGNVSEWTADSFAMEYPSDGSAPPESRAKVHRGGSWYYPPQRCRATSRQYTLQGNATATIGARLALDVNEPRR
;
A
#
# COMPACT_ATOMS: atom_id res chain seq x y z
N MET A 1 -49.56 33.16 80.89
CA MET A 1 -50.23 34.44 80.60
C MET A 1 -51.58 34.40 81.28
N GLN A 2 -51.87 35.29 82.22
CA GLN A 2 -53.20 35.35 82.83
C GLN A 2 -54.10 36.11 81.85
N LEU A 3 -55.05 35.41 81.23
CA LEU A 3 -55.92 35.99 80.22
C LEU A 3 -57.04 36.81 80.90
N PRO A 4 -57.39 38.00 80.39
CA PRO A 4 -58.53 38.76 80.92
C PRO A 4 -59.84 38.03 80.59
N GLU A 5 -60.92 38.29 81.36
CA GLU A 5 -62.23 37.66 81.08
C GLU A 5 -62.79 38.02 79.69
N ARG A 6 -62.30 39.12 79.09
CA ARG A 6 -62.74 39.67 77.82
C ARG A 6 -61.57 40.27 77.03
N ILE A 7 -61.57 40.06 75.71
CA ILE A 7 -60.66 40.69 74.74
C ILE A 7 -61.52 41.30 73.63
N GLY A 8 -61.50 42.62 73.48
CA GLY A 8 -62.35 43.31 72.49
C GLY A 8 -63.84 42.96 72.65
N PRO A 9 -64.57 42.57 71.58
CA PRO A 9 -65.98 42.16 71.66
C PRO A 9 -66.18 40.69 72.12
N PHE A 10 -65.13 39.99 72.55
CA PHE A 10 -65.18 38.55 72.83
C PHE A 10 -65.04 38.24 74.33
N ARG A 11 -66.01 37.52 74.89
CA ARG A 11 -65.93 36.95 76.24
C ARG A 11 -65.25 35.59 76.18
N ILE A 12 -64.16 35.41 76.93
CA ILE A 12 -63.42 34.14 76.96
C ILE A 12 -64.25 33.10 77.70
N VAL A 13 -64.39 31.90 77.12
CA VAL A 13 -65.09 30.76 77.74
C VAL A 13 -64.09 29.79 78.35
N ARG A 14 -63.12 29.34 77.55
CA ARG A 14 -62.04 28.44 77.99
C ARG A 14 -60.88 28.46 77.01
N GLU A 15 -59.70 28.12 77.47
CA GLU A 15 -58.56 27.83 76.59
C GLU A 15 -58.81 26.55 75.78
N ILE A 16 -58.46 26.57 74.50
CA ILE A 16 -58.57 25.42 73.59
C ILE A 16 -57.21 25.00 72.98
N GLY A 17 -56.18 25.84 73.12
CA GLY A 17 -54.80 25.45 72.83
C GLY A 17 -53.83 26.58 73.12
N SER A 18 -52.59 26.26 73.42
CA SER A 18 -51.50 27.21 73.61
C SER A 18 -50.24 26.76 72.87
N GLY A 19 -49.47 27.72 72.36
CA GLY A 19 -48.26 27.43 71.59
C GLY A 19 -47.31 28.62 71.52
N GLY A 20 -46.19 28.46 70.79
CA GLY A 20 -45.10 29.44 70.76
C GLY A 20 -45.43 30.81 70.16
N MET A 21 -46.59 30.96 69.51
CA MET A 21 -47.06 32.22 68.91
C MET A 21 -48.20 32.88 69.70
N GLY A 22 -48.74 32.22 70.73
CA GLY A 22 -49.88 32.75 71.49
C GLY A 22 -50.80 31.67 72.05
N VAL A 23 -51.96 32.12 72.54
CA VAL A 23 -53.01 31.26 73.11
C VAL A 23 -54.27 31.35 72.27
N VAL A 24 -54.91 30.21 72.03
CA VAL A 24 -56.20 30.10 71.36
C VAL A 24 -57.26 29.75 72.40
N VAL A 25 -58.29 30.58 72.49
CA VAL A 25 -59.41 30.39 73.40
C VAL A 25 -60.72 30.24 72.64
N MET A 26 -61.62 29.41 73.15
CA MET A 26 -63.02 29.46 72.75
C MET A 26 -63.63 30.70 73.41
N ALA A 27 -64.19 31.58 72.59
CA ALA A 27 -64.82 32.81 73.05
C ALA A 27 -66.21 32.98 72.45
N ARG A 28 -67.05 33.78 73.11
CA ARG A 28 -68.37 34.16 72.60
C ARG A 28 -68.37 35.65 72.27
N HIS A 29 -68.69 35.98 71.03
CA HIS A 29 -68.89 37.38 70.65
C HIS A 29 -70.09 37.95 71.41
N VAL A 30 -69.93 39.09 72.07
CA VAL A 30 -70.91 39.62 73.04
C VAL A 30 -72.25 39.97 72.36
N GLU A 31 -72.20 40.54 71.16
CA GLU A 31 -73.39 40.97 70.41
C GLU A 31 -74.02 39.82 69.60
N SER A 32 -73.31 39.29 68.60
CA SER A 32 -73.79 38.19 67.74
C SER A 32 -74.01 36.85 68.45
N LYS A 33 -73.58 36.70 69.72
CA LYS A 33 -73.59 35.46 70.51
C LYS A 33 -72.87 34.28 69.85
N ARG A 34 -72.12 34.52 68.77
CA ARG A 34 -71.41 33.50 68.01
C ARG A 34 -70.23 32.96 68.80
N THR A 35 -70.08 31.63 68.81
CA THR A 35 -68.88 30.97 69.33
C THR A 35 -67.76 31.07 68.29
N VAL A 36 -66.59 31.54 68.72
CA VAL A 36 -65.41 31.74 67.88
C VAL A 36 -64.19 31.05 68.52
N ALA A 37 -63.21 30.71 67.71
CA ALA A 37 -61.85 30.47 68.19
C ALA A 37 -61.10 31.80 68.11
N LEU A 38 -60.69 32.36 69.25
CA LEU A 38 -59.97 33.62 69.34
C LEU A 38 -58.49 33.31 69.59
N LYS A 39 -57.63 33.63 68.64
CA LYS A 39 -56.18 33.51 68.80
C LYS A 39 -55.61 34.84 69.23
N ILE A 40 -54.99 34.84 70.41
CA ILE A 40 -54.35 35.98 71.06
C ILE A 40 -52.85 35.76 70.93
N LEU A 41 -52.16 36.68 70.26
CA LEU A 41 -50.72 36.57 70.04
C LEU A 41 -49.93 36.88 71.30
N ALA A 42 -48.74 36.27 71.41
CA ALA A 42 -47.83 36.56 72.50
C ALA A 42 -47.44 38.06 72.50
N PRO A 43 -47.35 38.73 73.67
CA PRO A 43 -47.08 40.17 73.75
C PRO A 43 -45.81 40.61 73.01
N GLU A 44 -44.81 39.73 72.88
CA GLU A 44 -43.57 40.08 72.18
C GLU A 44 -43.75 40.29 70.67
N LEU A 45 -44.80 39.72 70.07
CA LEU A 45 -45.13 39.91 68.65
C LEU A 45 -45.78 41.27 68.37
N ALA A 46 -46.27 41.95 69.42
CA ALA A 46 -46.89 43.27 69.33
C ALA A 46 -45.91 44.44 69.61
N LYS A 47 -44.62 44.16 69.86
CA LYS A 47 -43.63 45.15 70.34
C LYS A 47 -43.06 46.11 69.30
N SER A 48 -43.18 45.82 68.00
CA SER A 48 -42.68 46.71 66.92
C SER A 48 -43.81 47.06 65.97
N ASP A 49 -43.81 48.30 65.49
CA ASP A 49 -44.81 48.80 64.54
C ASP A 49 -44.73 48.02 63.21
N GLU A 50 -43.53 47.62 62.79
CA GLU A 50 -43.33 46.79 61.60
C GLU A 50 -43.92 45.38 61.74
N ALA A 51 -43.86 44.78 62.93
CA ALA A 51 -44.46 43.48 63.19
C ALA A 51 -46.00 43.56 63.24
N ARG A 52 -46.53 44.64 63.83
CA ARG A 52 -47.99 44.90 63.88
C ARG A 52 -48.56 45.11 62.47
N ASP A 53 -47.94 45.96 61.67
CA ASP A 53 -48.38 46.24 60.29
C ASP A 53 -48.29 45.02 59.38
N ARG A 54 -47.30 44.16 59.62
CA ARG A 54 -47.18 42.87 58.94
C ARG A 54 -48.27 41.90 59.37
N PHE A 55 -48.53 41.77 60.67
CA PHE A 55 -49.62 40.97 61.20
C PHE A 55 -50.96 41.37 60.59
N TYR A 56 -51.31 42.66 60.58
CA TYR A 56 -52.56 43.10 59.97
C TYR A 56 -52.61 42.82 58.47
N ARG A 57 -51.49 42.95 57.74
CA ARG A 57 -51.43 42.57 56.32
C ARG A 57 -51.69 41.09 56.11
N GLU A 58 -51.05 40.23 56.89
CA GLU A 58 -51.16 38.78 56.76
C GLU A 58 -52.54 38.28 57.18
N VAL A 59 -53.10 38.80 58.29
CA VAL A 59 -54.45 38.44 58.71
C VAL A 59 -55.50 38.91 57.72
N ARG A 60 -55.41 40.15 57.20
CA ARG A 60 -56.35 40.63 56.15
C ARG A 60 -56.27 39.79 54.88
N ALA A 61 -55.07 39.40 54.47
CA ALA A 61 -54.89 38.51 53.34
C ALA A 61 -55.53 37.14 53.61
N ALA A 62 -55.30 36.54 54.79
CA ALA A 62 -55.93 35.28 55.18
C ALA A 62 -57.46 35.37 55.31
N SER A 63 -58.00 36.53 55.68
CA SER A 63 -59.46 36.78 55.80
C SER A 63 -60.18 36.77 54.45
N ALA A 64 -59.46 37.00 53.35
CA ALA A 64 -60.01 36.99 52.00
C ALA A 64 -60.15 35.56 51.40
N LEU A 65 -59.64 34.54 52.10
CA LEU A 65 -59.74 33.15 51.68
C LEU A 65 -61.12 32.60 52.00
N ASP A 66 -61.82 32.10 50.98
CA ASP A 66 -63.11 31.42 51.10
C ASP A 66 -63.02 30.04 50.47
N HIS A 67 -62.82 29.03 51.32
CA HIS A 67 -62.71 27.64 50.91
C HIS A 67 -63.19 26.73 52.06
N PRO A 68 -63.95 25.64 51.78
CA PRO A 68 -64.54 24.80 52.82
C PRO A 68 -63.52 24.16 53.78
N ALA A 69 -62.30 23.91 53.30
CA ALA A 69 -61.20 23.34 54.08
C ALA A 69 -60.20 24.39 54.62
N ILE A 70 -60.53 25.68 54.56
CA ILE A 70 -59.78 26.76 55.21
C ILE A 70 -60.67 27.36 56.28
N VAL A 71 -60.18 27.48 57.52
CA VAL A 71 -60.96 28.09 58.58
C VAL A 71 -61.05 29.59 58.33
N PRO A 72 -62.25 30.16 58.12
CA PRO A 72 -62.39 31.58 57.82
C PRO A 72 -62.05 32.41 59.04
N VAL A 73 -61.23 33.44 58.82
CA VAL A 73 -60.95 34.51 59.78
C VAL A 73 -62.03 35.57 59.61
N TRP A 74 -62.73 35.89 60.70
CA TRP A 74 -63.85 36.82 60.68
C TRP A 74 -63.46 38.23 61.09
N GLU A 75 -62.59 38.36 62.08
CA GLU A 75 -62.24 39.66 62.66
C GLU A 75 -60.82 39.62 63.21
N HIS A 76 -60.16 40.78 63.22
CA HIS A 76 -58.87 40.96 63.87
C HIS A 76 -58.84 42.29 64.60
N GLY A 77 -58.02 42.41 65.64
CA GLY A 77 -57.95 43.64 66.42
C GLY A 77 -56.78 43.67 67.39
N GLU A 78 -56.77 44.71 68.21
CA GLU A 78 -55.84 44.89 69.31
C GLU A 78 -56.63 45.31 70.55
N CYS A 79 -56.32 44.71 71.69
CA CYS A 79 -56.91 45.07 72.97
C CYS A 79 -55.82 45.00 74.03
N GLU A 80 -55.60 46.10 74.77
CA GLU A 80 -54.60 46.16 75.85
C GLU A 80 -53.18 45.76 75.41
N GLY A 81 -52.79 46.15 74.19
CA GLY A 81 -51.49 45.81 73.59
C GLY A 81 -51.37 44.36 73.09
N LEU A 82 -52.44 43.58 73.14
CA LEU A 82 -52.51 42.21 72.63
C LEU A 82 -53.18 42.18 71.26
N LEU A 83 -52.44 41.74 70.26
CA LEU A 83 -52.98 41.45 68.93
C LEU A 83 -53.81 40.17 68.97
N TYR A 84 -55.00 40.20 68.38
CA TYR A 84 -55.89 39.05 68.30
C TYR A 84 -56.54 38.91 66.93
N PHE A 85 -56.97 37.69 66.61
CA PHE A 85 -57.93 37.46 65.54
C PHE A 85 -58.93 36.36 65.90
N ALA A 86 -60.17 36.53 65.46
CA ALA A 86 -61.28 35.61 65.65
C ALA A 86 -61.52 34.83 64.37
N MET A 87 -61.55 33.51 64.48
CA MET A 87 -61.83 32.59 63.38
C MET A 87 -62.97 31.66 63.74
N ARG A 88 -63.54 30.99 62.74
CA ARG A 88 -64.57 29.97 62.96
C ARG A 88 -64.06 28.90 63.94
N HIS A 89 -64.84 28.63 64.98
CA HIS A 89 -64.59 27.49 65.85
C HIS A 89 -64.92 26.19 65.11
N ILE A 90 -63.94 25.31 64.95
CA ILE A 90 -64.12 23.96 64.41
C ILE A 90 -64.17 22.99 65.59
N GLU A 91 -65.28 22.26 65.71
CA GLU A 91 -65.41 21.17 66.67
C GLU A 91 -64.69 19.94 66.11
N GLY A 92 -63.46 19.75 66.58
CA GLY A 92 -62.57 18.71 66.09
C GLY A 92 -61.29 18.66 66.92
N ARG A 93 -60.34 17.85 66.46
CA ARG A 93 -59.00 17.72 67.07
C ARG A 93 -57.91 17.93 66.03
N PRO A 94 -56.74 18.46 66.40
CA PRO A 94 -55.63 18.60 65.47
C PRO A 94 -55.14 17.23 64.98
N LEU A 95 -54.68 17.15 63.73
CA LEU A 95 -54.12 15.93 63.14
C LEU A 95 -52.92 15.40 63.94
N SER A 96 -52.20 16.26 64.67
CA SER A 96 -51.13 15.85 65.57
C SER A 96 -51.58 14.88 66.66
N GLU A 97 -52.82 14.96 67.13
CA GLU A 97 -53.39 14.01 68.12
C GLU A 97 -53.80 12.68 67.49
N LEU A 98 -53.90 12.63 66.17
CA LEU A 98 -54.22 11.43 65.42
C LEU A 98 -52.96 10.73 64.88
N LEU A 99 -51.78 11.34 64.99
CA LEU A 99 -50.51 10.74 64.62
C LEU A 99 -49.99 9.86 65.74
N VAL A 100 -49.83 8.57 65.45
CA VAL A 100 -49.23 7.60 66.37
C VAL A 100 -47.84 7.24 65.88
N GLU A 101 -46.83 7.41 66.74
CA GLU A 101 -45.44 7.12 66.40
C GLU A 101 -45.28 5.67 65.91
N GLY A 102 -44.57 5.52 64.79
CA GLY A 102 -44.38 4.24 64.13
C GLY A 102 -45.62 3.68 63.42
N GLN A 103 -46.84 4.17 63.67
CA GLN A 103 -48.09 3.69 63.08
C GLN A 103 -48.71 4.64 62.03
N GLY A 104 -48.37 5.94 62.11
CA GLY A 104 -48.92 6.97 61.23
C GLY A 104 -50.25 7.53 61.73
N ALA A 105 -50.94 8.29 60.87
CA ALA A 105 -52.20 8.93 61.20
C ALA A 105 -53.34 7.91 61.28
N GLN A 106 -54.13 7.96 62.35
CA GLN A 106 -55.31 7.12 62.55
C GLN A 106 -56.60 7.92 62.26
N PRO A 107 -57.53 7.39 61.45
CA PRO A 107 -58.79 8.08 61.19
C PRO A 107 -59.63 8.16 62.48
N PRO A 108 -60.35 9.27 62.71
CA PRO A 108 -61.29 9.35 63.84
C PRO A 108 -62.45 8.35 63.67
N PRO A 109 -63.13 7.94 64.77
CA PRO A 109 -64.32 7.11 64.70
C PRO A 109 -65.40 7.74 63.80
N GLY A 110 -66.10 6.90 63.02
CA GLY A 110 -67.14 7.34 62.08
C GLY A 110 -66.73 7.14 60.61
N PRO A 111 -67.24 7.98 59.68
CA PRO A 111 -67.08 7.76 58.23
C PRO A 111 -65.62 7.71 57.73
N ALA A 112 -64.68 8.32 58.45
CA ALA A 112 -63.26 8.25 58.13
C ALA A 112 -62.65 6.88 58.43
N ALA A 113 -63.07 6.23 59.52
CA ALA A 113 -62.58 4.89 59.87
C ALA A 113 -63.03 3.83 58.86
N GLU A 114 -64.27 3.94 58.36
CA GLU A 114 -64.84 3.04 57.35
C GLU A 114 -64.09 3.11 56.00
N ARG A 115 -63.55 4.28 55.64
CA ARG A 115 -62.72 4.47 54.42
C ARG A 115 -61.38 3.74 54.48
N GLY A 116 -60.92 3.36 55.68
CA GLY A 116 -59.59 2.82 55.91
C GLY A 116 -58.50 3.89 55.99
N ARG A 117 -57.40 3.56 56.68
CA ARG A 117 -56.34 4.51 57.05
C ARG A 117 -55.71 5.23 55.86
N VAL A 118 -55.21 4.49 54.88
CA VAL A 118 -54.47 5.07 53.73
C VAL A 118 -55.39 5.88 52.80
N PRO A 119 -56.59 5.40 52.39
CA PRO A 119 -57.51 6.21 51.60
C PRO A 119 -57.95 7.50 52.30
N TRP A 120 -58.14 7.46 53.63
CA TRP A 120 -58.43 8.66 54.40
C TRP A 120 -57.26 9.66 54.37
N ILE A 121 -56.02 9.21 54.60
CA ILE A 121 -54.82 10.07 54.51
C ILE A 121 -54.69 10.70 53.11
N VAL A 122 -54.90 9.92 52.04
CA VAL A 122 -54.87 10.42 50.66
C VAL A 122 -55.93 11.51 50.45
N THR A 123 -57.16 11.28 50.91
CA THR A 123 -58.26 12.26 50.80
C THR A 123 -57.98 13.53 51.61
N LEU A 124 -57.40 13.37 52.81
CA LEU A 124 -56.99 14.48 53.68
C LEU A 124 -55.96 15.35 52.97
N VAL A 125 -54.88 14.75 52.45
CA VAL A 125 -53.80 15.50 51.80
C VAL A 125 -54.27 16.10 50.47
N GLU A 126 -55.12 15.40 49.72
CA GLU A 126 -55.76 15.94 48.52
C GLU A 126 -56.56 17.22 48.84
N THR A 127 -57.39 17.17 49.89
CA THR A 127 -58.23 18.29 50.33
C THR A 127 -57.38 19.49 50.77
N CYS A 128 -56.32 19.23 51.55
CA CYS A 128 -55.35 20.26 51.94
C CYS A 128 -54.62 20.85 50.73
N ALA A 129 -54.25 20.03 49.74
CA ALA A 129 -53.58 20.50 48.53
C ALA A 129 -54.49 21.41 47.69
N ARG A 130 -55.80 21.11 47.57
CA ARG A 130 -56.78 21.99 46.91
C ARG A 130 -56.98 23.31 47.67
N ALA A 131 -57.07 23.25 48.99
CA ALA A 131 -57.15 24.45 49.83
C ALA A 131 -55.90 25.34 49.70
N LEU A 132 -54.71 24.74 49.73
CA LEU A 132 -53.46 25.47 49.51
C LEU A 132 -53.40 26.07 48.11
N HIS A 133 -53.86 25.35 47.09
CA HIS A 133 -53.92 25.90 45.74
C HIS A 133 -54.80 27.15 45.67
N HIS A 134 -55.98 27.12 46.30
CA HIS A 134 -56.86 28.29 46.38
C HIS A 134 -56.14 29.50 47.01
N ALA A 135 -55.40 29.29 48.10
CA ALA A 135 -54.59 30.35 48.71
C ALA A 135 -53.45 30.83 47.80
N HIS A 136 -52.75 29.91 47.12
CA HIS A 136 -51.65 30.23 46.21
C HIS A 136 -52.12 31.07 45.01
N GLN A 137 -53.35 30.87 44.52
CA GLN A 137 -53.95 31.69 43.46
C GLN A 137 -54.11 33.16 43.89
N GLN A 138 -54.31 33.40 45.18
CA GLN A 138 -54.36 34.73 45.79
C GLN A 138 -52.97 35.22 46.25
N LYS A 139 -51.89 34.53 45.85
CA LYS A 139 -50.49 34.81 46.23
C LYS A 139 -50.21 34.68 47.73
N ILE A 140 -51.04 33.93 48.46
CA ILE A 140 -50.87 33.66 49.88
C ILE A 140 -50.23 32.28 50.04
N VAL A 141 -49.06 32.22 50.69
CA VAL A 141 -48.34 30.97 51.01
C VAL A 141 -48.46 30.73 52.50
N HIS A 142 -48.79 29.50 52.92
CA HIS A 142 -49.06 29.19 54.33
C HIS A 142 -47.79 29.19 55.20
N ARG A 143 -46.69 28.61 54.71
CA ARG A 143 -45.34 28.58 55.33
C ARG A 143 -45.17 27.79 56.64
N ASP A 144 -46.25 27.29 57.24
CA ASP A 144 -46.23 26.54 58.51
C ASP A 144 -47.20 25.35 58.47
N ILE A 145 -47.18 24.59 57.36
CA ILE A 145 -47.97 23.36 57.25
C ILE A 145 -47.35 22.30 58.16
N LYS A 146 -48.16 21.85 59.13
CA LYS A 146 -47.82 20.80 60.10
C LYS A 146 -49.09 20.18 60.68
N PRO A 147 -49.02 18.99 61.29
CA PRO A 147 -50.19 18.29 61.82
C PRO A 147 -50.99 19.07 62.86
N SER A 148 -50.37 19.95 63.65
CA SER A 148 -51.11 20.78 64.62
C SER A 148 -51.95 21.89 63.99
N ASN A 149 -51.69 22.24 62.72
CA ASN A 149 -52.39 23.30 61.99
C ASN A 149 -53.46 22.74 61.02
N ILE A 150 -53.79 21.45 61.15
CA ILE A 150 -54.88 20.80 60.42
C ILE A 150 -55.87 20.24 61.44
N LEU A 151 -57.04 20.86 61.56
CA LEU A 151 -58.10 20.36 62.43
C LEU A 151 -58.94 19.33 61.68
N ILE A 152 -59.21 18.21 62.33
CA ILE A 152 -60.06 17.13 61.80
C ILE A 152 -61.40 17.18 62.54
N ASP A 153 -62.47 17.43 61.80
CA ASP A 153 -63.82 17.49 62.36
C ASP A 153 -64.42 16.09 62.63
N ALA A 154 -65.63 16.04 63.18
CA ALA A 154 -66.32 14.79 63.48
C ALA A 154 -66.62 13.91 62.24
N ARG A 155 -66.58 14.46 61.03
CA ARG A 155 -66.74 13.69 59.77
C ARG A 155 -65.40 13.18 59.23
N GLY A 156 -64.29 13.61 59.84
CA GLY A 156 -62.93 13.29 59.43
C GLY A 156 -62.39 14.18 58.32
N GLU A 157 -63.03 15.34 58.08
CA GLU A 157 -62.62 16.29 57.04
C GLU A 157 -61.59 17.29 57.60
N PRO A 158 -60.55 17.65 56.82
CA PRO A 158 -59.50 18.55 57.28
C PRO A 158 -59.84 20.03 57.08
N HIS A 159 -59.44 20.83 58.07
CA HIS A 159 -59.58 22.28 58.08
C HIS A 159 -58.22 22.92 58.41
N LEU A 160 -57.65 23.65 57.46
CA LEU A 160 -56.40 24.38 57.62
C LEU A 160 -56.62 25.65 58.46
N VAL A 161 -55.77 25.84 59.47
CA VAL A 161 -55.75 27.03 60.34
C VAL A 161 -54.42 27.77 60.23
N ASP A 162 -54.37 29.03 60.67
CA ASP A 162 -53.14 29.81 60.83
C ASP A 162 -52.37 30.13 59.52
N PHE A 163 -53.09 30.47 58.45
CA PHE A 163 -52.47 30.88 57.18
C PHE A 163 -51.55 32.10 57.34
N GLY A 164 -50.27 31.91 57.02
CA GLY A 164 -49.32 33.00 56.78
C GLY A 164 -48.79 33.73 58.02
N LEU A 165 -49.27 33.43 59.23
CA LEU A 165 -48.98 34.23 60.44
C LEU A 165 -47.67 33.86 61.17
N ALA A 166 -46.96 32.84 60.70
CA ALA A 166 -45.78 32.30 61.38
C ALA A 166 -44.46 32.92 60.92
N TYR A 167 -44.45 33.73 59.85
CA TYR A 167 -43.21 34.31 59.30
C TYR A 167 -43.09 35.82 59.59
N VAL A 168 -43.28 36.19 60.86
CA VAL A 168 -42.79 37.48 61.36
C VAL A 168 -41.27 37.33 61.51
N GLU A 169 -40.50 38.01 60.65
CA GLU A 169 -39.04 38.06 60.75
C GLU A 169 -38.64 38.52 62.16
N GLY A 170 -37.97 37.65 62.91
CA GLY A 170 -37.47 38.00 64.24
C GLY A 170 -37.23 36.84 65.21
N ARG A 171 -37.66 35.59 64.90
CA ARG A 171 -37.52 34.46 65.86
C ARG A 171 -36.95 33.14 65.31
N HIS A 172 -36.19 33.19 64.21
CA HIS A 172 -35.30 32.07 63.85
C HIS A 172 -33.81 32.36 64.02
N SER A 173 -33.48 33.51 64.64
CA SER A 173 -32.21 33.66 65.36
C SER A 173 -32.24 32.69 66.54
N LEU A 174 -31.23 31.80 66.64
CA LEU A 174 -31.02 30.96 67.81
C LEU A 174 -31.15 31.82 69.08
N THR A 175 -32.08 31.49 69.96
CA THR A 175 -32.06 32.04 71.32
C THR A 175 -30.83 31.46 72.03
N GLU A 176 -30.13 32.28 72.82
CA GLU A 176 -28.93 31.91 73.60
C GLU A 176 -29.13 30.72 74.56
N SER A 177 -30.37 30.24 74.73
CA SER A 177 -30.70 29.03 75.49
C SER A 177 -30.81 27.74 74.64
N GLY A 178 -30.49 27.78 73.34
CA GLY A 178 -30.43 26.59 72.48
C GLY A 178 -31.77 25.91 72.18
N ARG A 179 -32.90 26.47 72.65
CA ARG A 179 -34.25 26.01 72.34
C ARG A 179 -34.82 26.80 71.17
N VAL A 180 -34.74 26.22 69.97
CA VAL A 180 -35.45 26.74 68.79
C VAL A 180 -36.95 26.55 69.00
N LEU A 181 -37.69 27.64 69.18
CA LEU A 181 -39.14 27.66 69.18
C LEU A 181 -39.63 27.60 67.72
N GLY A 182 -39.99 26.40 67.25
CA GLY A 182 -40.57 26.22 65.92
C GLY A 182 -40.56 24.76 65.44
N THR A 183 -41.48 24.41 64.53
CA THR A 183 -41.65 23.05 64.00
C THR A 183 -40.68 22.81 62.83
N ILE A 184 -39.37 22.81 63.13
CA ILE A 184 -38.28 22.63 62.16
C ILE A 184 -38.48 21.46 61.17
N PRO A 185 -39.01 20.28 61.57
CA PRO A 185 -39.03 19.11 60.69
C PRO A 185 -39.87 19.24 59.41
N TYR A 186 -40.82 20.18 59.34
CA TYR A 186 -41.67 20.40 58.15
C TYR A 186 -41.17 21.54 57.27
N MET A 187 -40.12 22.25 57.67
CA MET A 187 -39.59 23.38 56.90
C MET A 187 -39.03 22.92 55.55
N ALA A 188 -39.35 23.66 54.50
CA ALA A 188 -38.78 23.43 53.18
C ALA A 188 -37.29 23.85 53.12
N PRO A 189 -36.47 23.21 52.27
CA PRO A 189 -35.05 23.56 52.08
C PRO A 189 -34.79 25.03 51.78
N GLU A 190 -35.65 25.68 50.99
CA GLU A 190 -35.56 27.10 50.65
C GLU A 190 -35.82 28.04 51.86
N ILE A 191 -36.62 27.60 52.85
CA ILE A 191 -36.79 28.31 54.12
C ILE A 191 -35.53 28.14 54.97
N VAL A 192 -35.03 26.91 55.09
CA VAL A 192 -33.85 26.59 55.92
C VAL A 192 -32.58 27.28 55.39
N SER A 193 -32.43 27.38 54.07
CA SER A 193 -31.29 28.03 53.41
C SER A 193 -31.42 29.55 53.29
N GLY A 194 -32.55 30.15 53.71
CA GLY A 194 -32.78 31.60 53.62
C GLY A 194 -32.96 32.13 52.19
N GLN A 195 -33.30 31.27 51.22
CA GLN A 195 -33.47 31.63 49.80
C GLN A 195 -34.81 32.32 49.54
N ARG A 196 -34.94 33.57 50.01
CA ARG A 196 -36.20 34.35 49.98
C ARG A 196 -36.85 34.45 48.59
N THR A 197 -36.05 34.50 47.52
CA THR A 197 -36.54 34.62 46.13
C THR A 197 -37.18 33.34 45.59
N ARG A 198 -37.04 32.21 46.29
CA ARG A 198 -37.59 30.91 45.90
C ARG A 198 -38.78 30.45 46.75
N ILE A 199 -39.21 31.24 47.72
CA ILE A 199 -40.37 30.92 48.56
C ILE A 199 -41.66 31.22 47.77
N ASP A 200 -42.31 30.15 47.29
CA ASP A 200 -43.60 30.20 46.60
C ASP A 200 -44.51 29.04 47.05
N GLY A 201 -45.63 28.78 46.35
CA GLY A 201 -46.55 27.69 46.72
C GLY A 201 -45.89 26.30 46.83
N ARG A 202 -44.74 26.08 46.19
CA ARG A 202 -43.98 24.82 46.26
C ARG A 202 -43.31 24.59 47.61
N THR A 203 -43.19 25.62 48.43
CA THR A 203 -42.78 25.54 49.84
C THR A 203 -43.83 24.81 50.67
N ASP A 204 -45.12 25.10 50.45
CA ASP A 204 -46.21 24.40 51.13
C ASP A 204 -46.34 22.95 50.62
N ILE A 205 -46.06 22.70 49.33
CA ILE A 205 -46.05 21.34 48.76
C ILE A 205 -45.01 20.46 49.46
N PHE A 206 -43.82 20.98 49.75
CA PHE A 206 -42.81 20.23 50.49
C PHE A 206 -43.27 19.91 51.90
N SER A 207 -43.78 20.92 52.61
CA SER A 207 -44.26 20.80 53.99
C SER A 207 -45.43 19.80 54.08
N LEU A 208 -46.35 19.84 53.12
CA LEU A 208 -47.43 18.87 52.97
C LEU A 208 -46.91 17.47 52.59
N GLY A 209 -45.81 17.39 51.83
CA GLY A 209 -45.10 16.14 51.56
C GLY A 209 -44.47 15.50 52.80
N VAL A 210 -43.91 16.31 53.71
CA VAL A 210 -43.42 15.85 55.02
C VAL A 210 -44.58 15.30 55.84
N LEU A 211 -45.71 16.01 55.86
CA LEU A 211 -46.92 15.58 56.54
C LEU A 211 -47.49 14.28 55.95
N LEU A 212 -47.57 14.16 54.63
CA LEU A 212 -47.99 12.93 53.96
C LEU A 212 -47.07 11.76 54.33
N TYR A 213 -45.76 11.97 54.30
CA TYR A 213 -44.77 10.95 54.67
C TYR A 213 -44.97 10.47 56.11
N GLU A 214 -45.12 11.39 57.06
CA GLU A 214 -45.31 11.08 58.46
C GLU A 214 -46.67 10.42 58.73
N ALA A 215 -47.74 10.92 58.11
CA ALA A 215 -49.07 10.33 58.21
C ALA A 215 -49.08 8.88 57.70
N LEU A 216 -48.33 8.58 56.65
CA LEU A 216 -48.23 7.22 56.11
C LEU A 216 -47.36 6.31 56.98
N THR A 217 -46.19 6.78 57.40
CA THR A 217 -45.13 5.95 58.00
C THR A 217 -45.07 5.96 59.52
N GLY A 218 -45.60 7.00 60.16
CA GLY A 218 -45.45 7.26 61.60
C GLY A 218 -44.07 7.80 62.01
N ALA A 219 -43.21 8.12 61.04
CA ALA A 219 -41.90 8.72 61.26
C ALA A 219 -41.70 9.88 60.29
N ARG A 220 -40.91 10.88 60.66
CA ARG A 220 -40.63 12.01 59.77
C ARG A 220 -39.54 11.63 58.76
N PRO A 221 -39.55 12.22 57.56
CA PRO A 221 -38.51 11.97 56.56
C PRO A 221 -37.13 12.49 57.01
N PHE A 222 -37.11 13.56 57.82
CA PHE A 222 -35.90 14.19 58.34
C PHE A 222 -36.04 14.40 59.87
N GLU A 223 -35.36 13.55 60.63
CA GLU A 223 -35.30 13.60 62.10
C GLU A 223 -33.86 13.87 62.55
N GLY A 224 -33.62 14.30 63.77
CA GLY A 224 -32.27 14.55 64.29
C GLY A 224 -32.32 14.92 65.76
N GLN A 225 -31.21 14.76 66.48
CA GLN A 225 -31.11 15.09 67.89
C GLN A 225 -30.93 16.60 68.11
N THR A 226 -30.45 17.33 67.10
CA THR A 226 -30.26 18.79 67.14
C THR A 226 -30.93 19.48 65.97
N SER A 227 -31.29 20.76 66.14
CA SER A 227 -31.85 21.59 65.07
C SER A 227 -30.91 21.68 63.85
N ALA A 228 -29.60 21.79 64.09
CA ALA A 228 -28.58 21.82 63.04
C ALA A 228 -28.56 20.50 62.25
N GLU A 229 -28.70 19.36 62.92
CA GLU A 229 -28.78 18.05 62.26
C GLU A 229 -30.04 17.93 61.40
N ILE A 230 -31.19 18.39 61.91
CA ILE A 230 -32.43 18.37 61.13
C ILE A 230 -32.31 19.30 59.91
N PHE A 231 -31.74 20.50 60.04
CA PHE A 231 -31.48 21.38 58.91
C PHE A 231 -30.55 20.75 57.87
N GLN A 232 -29.45 20.13 58.29
CA GLN A 232 -28.55 19.41 57.39
C GLN A 232 -29.28 18.29 56.63
N ARG A 233 -30.16 17.55 57.31
CA ARG A 233 -30.95 16.49 56.68
C ARG A 233 -32.01 17.05 55.73
N ILE A 234 -32.66 18.16 56.09
CA ILE A 234 -33.60 18.85 55.20
C ILE A 234 -32.88 19.36 53.95
N LEU A 235 -31.67 19.92 54.06
CA LEU A 235 -30.95 20.46 52.92
C LEU A 235 -30.33 19.37 52.02
N PHE A 236 -29.75 18.31 52.61
CA PHE A 236 -28.82 17.44 51.89
C PHE A 236 -29.16 15.95 51.91
N LYS A 237 -29.97 15.48 52.88
CA LYS A 237 -30.29 14.05 52.99
C LYS A 237 -31.55 13.73 52.20
N ASP A 238 -31.46 12.77 51.29
CA ASP A 238 -32.64 12.18 50.64
C ASP A 238 -33.48 11.40 51.67
N PRO A 239 -34.83 11.53 51.65
CA PRO A 239 -35.69 10.78 52.55
C PRO A 239 -35.64 9.28 52.24
N VAL A 240 -35.75 8.46 53.29
CA VAL A 240 -35.90 7.00 53.13
C VAL A 240 -37.22 6.73 52.40
N PRO A 241 -37.27 5.95 51.31
CA PRO A 241 -38.52 5.67 50.60
C PRO A 241 -39.61 5.11 51.55
N PRO A 242 -40.84 5.65 51.55
CA PRO A 242 -41.91 5.21 52.44
C PRO A 242 -42.12 3.69 52.46
N ARG A 243 -41.97 3.00 51.32
CA ARG A 243 -42.15 1.54 51.21
C ARG A 243 -41.08 0.73 51.94
N GLN A 244 -39.92 1.31 52.20
CA GLN A 244 -38.91 0.66 53.05
C GLN A 244 -39.32 0.66 54.52
N ARG A 245 -40.12 1.64 54.97
CA ARG A 245 -40.68 1.68 56.33
C ARG A 245 -41.98 0.89 56.44
N ARG A 246 -42.83 0.99 55.41
CA ARG A 246 -44.16 0.37 55.35
C ARG A 246 -44.41 -0.22 53.95
N PRO A 247 -44.10 -1.50 53.73
CA PRO A 247 -44.24 -2.16 52.42
C PRO A 247 -45.64 -2.11 51.82
N GLU A 248 -46.69 -1.92 52.64
CA GLU A 248 -48.09 -1.78 52.24
C GLU A 248 -48.39 -0.49 51.45
N ILE A 249 -47.47 0.48 51.45
CA ILE A 249 -47.60 1.71 50.66
C ILE A 249 -47.44 1.38 49.16
N SER A 250 -48.33 1.89 48.32
CA SER A 250 -48.24 1.68 46.86
C SER A 250 -47.04 2.42 46.26
N ARG A 251 -46.52 1.93 45.13
CA ARG A 251 -45.41 2.60 44.42
C ARG A 251 -45.77 4.01 43.95
N ASP A 252 -47.03 4.20 43.57
CA ASP A 252 -47.55 5.48 43.12
C ASP A 252 -47.62 6.49 44.28
N LEU A 253 -48.08 6.06 45.46
CA LEU A 253 -48.12 6.89 46.65
C LEU A 253 -46.70 7.24 47.17
N GLU A 254 -45.76 6.30 47.10
CA GLU A 254 -44.34 6.58 47.34
C GLU A 254 -43.78 7.60 46.36
N THR A 255 -44.12 7.49 45.07
CA THR A 255 -43.66 8.41 44.03
C THR A 255 -44.19 9.83 44.28
N ILE A 256 -45.47 9.97 44.64
CA ILE A 256 -46.08 11.26 45.00
C ILE A 256 -45.37 11.86 46.23
N ALA A 257 -45.22 11.08 47.31
CA ALA A 257 -44.59 11.54 48.55
C ALA A 257 -43.14 11.99 48.32
N LEU A 258 -42.35 11.21 47.59
CA LEU A 258 -40.96 11.54 47.29
C LEU A 258 -40.82 12.74 46.35
N LYS A 259 -41.75 12.92 45.39
CA LYS A 259 -41.76 14.09 44.51
C LYS A 259 -42.05 15.39 45.27
N CYS A 260 -42.93 15.36 46.28
CA CYS A 260 -43.13 16.51 47.17
C CYS A 260 -41.85 16.86 47.96
N LEU A 261 -41.08 15.85 48.36
CA LEU A 261 -39.87 15.98 49.18
C LEU A 261 -38.58 16.27 48.39
N GLU A 262 -38.69 16.56 47.09
CA GLU A 262 -37.54 16.99 46.29
C GLU A 262 -36.91 18.27 46.86
N LYS A 263 -35.58 18.28 46.97
CA LYS A 263 -34.87 19.43 47.59
C LYS A 263 -34.99 20.68 46.74
N ASP A 264 -34.90 20.50 45.43
CA ASP A 264 -35.08 21.53 44.42
C ASP A 264 -36.57 21.79 44.16
N PRO A 265 -37.11 22.99 44.44
CA PRO A 265 -38.50 23.33 44.18
C PRO A 265 -38.94 23.10 42.72
N ASP A 266 -38.04 23.26 41.75
CA ASP A 266 -38.35 23.06 40.32
C ASP A 266 -38.62 21.59 39.96
N ARG A 267 -38.19 20.65 40.82
CA ARG A 267 -38.44 19.21 40.64
C ARG A 267 -39.70 18.71 41.37
N ARG A 268 -40.30 19.55 42.22
CA ARG A 268 -41.57 19.25 42.90
C ARG A 268 -42.75 19.39 41.93
N TYR A 269 -43.96 19.20 42.44
CA TYR A 269 -45.17 19.57 41.70
C TYR A 269 -45.18 21.07 41.39
N ARG A 270 -45.56 21.42 40.17
CA ARG A 270 -45.62 22.82 39.70
C ARG A 270 -46.60 23.67 40.52
N SER A 271 -47.68 23.08 41.01
CA SER A 271 -48.64 23.71 41.91
C SER A 271 -49.29 22.67 42.82
N ALA A 272 -49.91 23.12 43.92
CA ALA A 272 -50.64 22.24 44.83
C ALA A 272 -51.84 21.54 44.15
N LEU A 273 -52.42 22.13 43.09
CA LEU A 273 -53.44 21.46 42.26
C LEU A 273 -52.90 20.20 41.58
N HIS A 274 -51.69 20.25 41.00
CA HIS A 274 -51.11 19.06 40.35
C HIS A 274 -50.83 17.93 41.35
N LEU A 275 -50.55 18.26 42.62
CA LEU A 275 -50.46 17.26 43.68
C LEU A 275 -51.85 16.67 43.98
N ALA A 276 -52.87 17.51 44.11
CA ALA A 276 -54.25 17.06 44.34
C ALA A 276 -54.75 16.16 43.20
N GLU A 277 -54.48 16.50 41.94
CA GLU A 277 -54.86 15.70 40.77
C GLU A 277 -54.17 14.33 40.76
N ASP A 278 -52.89 14.24 41.13
CA ASP A 278 -52.20 12.94 41.24
C ASP A 278 -52.75 12.09 42.40
N LEU A 279 -53.13 12.71 43.53
CA LEU A 279 -53.78 12.01 44.65
C LEU A 279 -55.20 11.54 44.29
N GLU A 280 -55.95 12.36 43.54
CA GLU A 280 -57.27 12.00 43.02
C GLU A 280 -57.18 10.84 42.02
N ARG A 281 -56.21 10.88 41.10
CA ARG A 281 -55.91 9.79 40.17
C ARG A 281 -55.60 8.50 40.91
N LEU A 282 -54.75 8.58 41.94
CA LEU A 282 -54.44 7.43 42.80
C LEU A 282 -55.72 6.88 43.46
N ARG A 283 -56.57 7.75 44.02
CA ARG A 283 -57.83 7.36 44.69
C ARG A 283 -58.87 6.77 43.71
N THR A 284 -58.88 7.22 42.47
CA THR A 284 -59.78 6.75 41.40
C THR A 284 -59.18 5.65 40.52
N LEU A 285 -58.01 5.11 40.91
CA LEU A 285 -57.27 4.05 40.19
C LEU A 285 -56.89 4.42 38.74
N GLN A 286 -56.68 5.70 38.48
CA GLN A 286 -56.12 6.21 37.23
C GLN A 286 -54.59 6.33 37.31
N PRO A 287 -53.86 6.21 36.19
CA PRO A 287 -52.42 6.43 36.17
C PRO A 287 -52.04 7.84 36.65
N ILE A 288 -51.11 7.91 37.60
CA ILE A 288 -50.54 9.17 38.09
C ILE A 288 -49.63 9.81 37.03
N HIS A 289 -49.50 11.14 37.04
CA HIS A 289 -48.59 11.85 36.14
C HIS A 289 -47.15 11.85 36.65
N ALA A 290 -46.93 11.75 37.97
CA ALA A 290 -45.58 11.64 38.50
C ALA A 290 -44.90 10.34 38.06
N ARG A 291 -43.71 10.47 37.47
CA ARG A 291 -42.86 9.34 37.09
C ARG A 291 -41.77 9.14 38.14
N PRO A 292 -41.42 7.88 38.47
CA PRO A 292 -40.27 7.61 39.33
C PRO A 292 -38.97 8.07 38.70
N ILE A 293 -38.01 8.48 39.53
CA ILE A 293 -36.69 8.91 39.06
C ILE A 293 -36.00 7.74 38.34
N GLY A 294 -35.65 7.95 37.07
CA GLY A 294 -34.94 6.97 36.24
C GLY A 294 -33.53 6.67 36.74
N TRP A 295 -32.94 5.58 36.24
CA TRP A 295 -31.64 5.07 36.67
C TRP A 295 -30.49 6.11 36.56
N LEU A 296 -30.50 6.95 35.50
CA LEU A 296 -29.55 8.06 35.32
C LEU A 296 -29.63 9.10 36.45
N GLY A 297 -30.84 9.41 36.91
CA GLY A 297 -31.06 10.34 38.02
C GLY A 297 -30.58 9.78 39.36
N ARG A 298 -30.70 8.46 39.58
CA ARG A 298 -30.18 7.79 40.78
C ARG A 298 -28.66 7.76 40.81
N ALA A 299 -28.01 7.51 39.67
CA ALA A 299 -26.55 7.52 39.55
C ALA A 299 -25.97 8.92 39.82
N GLN A 300 -26.62 9.98 39.33
CA GLN A 300 -26.19 11.36 39.57
C GLN A 300 -26.28 11.76 41.06
N ARG A 301 -27.30 11.28 41.79
CA ARG A 301 -27.41 11.49 43.25
C ARG A 301 -26.37 10.70 44.03
N PHE A 302 -26.06 9.47 43.61
CA PHE A 302 -25.00 8.66 44.22
C PHE A 302 -23.62 9.33 44.09
N ALA A 303 -23.31 9.87 42.91
CA ALA A 303 -22.06 10.58 42.64
C ALA A 303 -21.87 11.84 43.53
N ARG A 304 -22.95 12.58 43.82
CA ARG A 304 -22.92 13.73 44.74
C ARG A 304 -22.78 13.34 46.21
N ARG A 305 -23.17 12.12 46.58
CA ARG A 305 -23.24 11.66 47.98
C ARG A 305 -21.91 11.10 48.52
N ASN A 306 -21.04 10.56 47.67
CA ASN A 306 -19.75 9.99 48.07
C ASN A 306 -18.66 10.34 47.03
N PRO A 307 -18.06 11.54 47.07
CA PRO A 307 -17.12 11.99 46.04
C PRO A 307 -15.86 11.12 45.93
N ALA A 308 -15.40 10.51 47.03
CA ALA A 308 -14.23 9.63 47.03
C ALA A 308 -14.48 8.27 46.34
N LEU A 309 -15.61 7.61 46.62
CA LEU A 309 -16.00 6.36 45.94
C LEU A 309 -16.44 6.62 44.50
N ALA A 310 -17.09 7.77 44.23
CA ALA A 310 -17.42 8.19 42.88
C ALA A 310 -16.18 8.45 42.04
N ALA A 311 -15.12 9.05 42.60
CA ALA A 311 -13.84 9.25 41.93
C ALA A 311 -13.12 7.92 41.63
N VAL A 312 -13.12 6.96 42.58
CA VAL A 312 -12.55 5.62 42.35
C VAL A 312 -13.37 4.84 41.31
N SER A 313 -14.71 4.90 41.34
CA SER A 313 -15.55 4.24 40.33
C SER A 313 -15.51 4.93 38.96
N LEU A 314 -15.31 6.26 38.90
CA LEU A 314 -15.07 7.00 37.66
C LEU A 314 -13.68 6.72 37.11
N LEU A 315 -12.64 6.61 37.94
CA LEU A 315 -11.30 6.21 37.51
C LEU A 315 -11.32 4.77 37.01
N SER A 316 -11.90 3.83 37.76
CA SER A 316 -12.02 2.43 37.31
C SER A 316 -12.90 2.29 36.07
N GLY A 317 -14.01 3.04 35.99
CA GLY A 317 -14.90 3.05 34.83
C GLY A 317 -14.26 3.72 33.61
N ALA A 318 -13.56 4.84 33.79
CA ALA A 318 -12.79 5.50 32.72
C ALA A 318 -11.61 4.64 32.30
N THR A 319 -10.93 3.95 33.21
CA THR A 319 -9.88 2.98 32.89
C THR A 319 -10.46 1.80 32.12
N VAL A 320 -11.61 1.25 32.49
CA VAL A 320 -12.26 0.17 31.71
C VAL A 320 -12.74 0.68 30.35
N VAL A 321 -13.32 1.88 30.25
CA VAL A 321 -13.72 2.48 28.97
C VAL A 321 -12.51 2.79 28.10
N VAL A 322 -11.41 3.29 28.66
CA VAL A 322 -10.15 3.52 27.96
C VAL A 322 -9.52 2.19 27.57
N LEU A 323 -9.52 1.16 28.42
CA LEU A 323 -9.00 -0.17 28.09
C LEU A 323 -9.85 -0.87 27.04
N VAL A 324 -11.17 -0.74 27.07
CA VAL A 324 -12.10 -1.25 26.04
C VAL A 324 -11.96 -0.44 24.75
N ALA A 325 -11.83 0.89 24.82
CA ALA A 325 -11.58 1.72 23.65
C ALA A 325 -10.19 1.45 23.05
N LEU A 326 -9.17 1.20 23.87
CA LEU A 326 -7.84 0.77 23.43
C LEU A 326 -7.88 -0.65 22.87
N LEU A 327 -8.67 -1.57 23.45
CA LEU A 327 -8.85 -2.93 22.94
C LEU A 327 -9.61 -2.95 21.61
N VAL A 328 -10.71 -2.20 21.51
CA VAL A 328 -11.48 -2.01 20.26
C VAL A 328 -10.63 -1.27 19.24
N SER A 329 -9.90 -0.22 19.64
CA SER A 329 -8.94 0.46 18.77
C SER A 329 -7.81 -0.48 18.35
N GLN A 330 -7.32 -1.38 19.20
CA GLN A 330 -6.34 -2.41 18.86
C GLN A 330 -6.93 -3.46 17.91
N ILE A 331 -8.20 -3.86 18.08
CA ILE A 331 -8.87 -4.82 17.19
C ILE A 331 -9.11 -4.19 15.82
N LEU A 332 -9.68 -2.98 15.76
CA LEU A 332 -9.89 -2.24 14.51
C LEU A 332 -8.55 -1.82 13.87
N ALA A 333 -7.55 -1.42 14.66
CA ALA A 333 -6.21 -1.16 14.16
C ALA A 333 -5.55 -2.45 13.66
N ARG A 334 -5.76 -3.60 14.31
CA ARG A 334 -5.28 -4.90 13.82
C ARG A 334 -5.97 -5.31 12.54
N GLU A 335 -7.28 -5.16 12.42
CA GLU A 335 -8.01 -5.40 11.16
C GLU A 335 -7.49 -4.50 10.05
N SER A 336 -7.39 -3.18 10.30
CA SER A 336 -6.84 -2.24 9.32
C SER A 336 -5.36 -2.48 9.02
N ALA A 337 -4.56 -2.93 9.99
CA ALA A 337 -3.17 -3.31 9.80
C ALA A 337 -3.04 -4.64 9.07
N PHE A 338 -3.99 -5.57 9.25
CA PHE A 338 -4.03 -6.83 8.51
C PHE A 338 -4.42 -6.58 7.05
N GLU A 339 -5.40 -5.73 6.80
CA GLU A 339 -5.77 -5.28 5.45
C GLU A 339 -4.62 -4.51 4.79
N GLN A 340 -3.97 -3.58 5.51
CA GLN A 340 -2.81 -2.85 4.99
C GLN A 340 -1.61 -3.76 4.77
N MET A 341 -1.38 -4.77 5.63
CA MET A 341 -0.31 -5.74 5.47
C MET A 341 -0.58 -6.68 4.29
N ALA A 342 -1.83 -7.11 4.09
CA ALA A 342 -2.23 -7.91 2.93
C ALA A 342 -2.04 -7.11 1.63
N LEU A 343 -2.53 -5.86 1.59
CA LEU A 343 -2.31 -4.96 0.45
C LEU A 343 -0.83 -4.63 0.24
N ALA A 344 -0.04 -4.47 1.31
CA ALA A 344 1.40 -4.22 1.23
C ALA A 344 2.15 -5.46 0.73
N LEU A 345 1.75 -6.66 1.14
CA LEU A 345 2.31 -7.92 0.66
C LEU A 345 1.98 -8.15 -0.81
N ASP A 346 0.75 -7.86 -1.24
CA ASP A 346 0.35 -7.96 -2.65
C ASP A 346 1.09 -6.92 -3.51
N ARG A 347 1.27 -5.69 -3.01
CA ARG A 347 2.12 -4.68 -3.67
C ARG A 347 3.58 -5.12 -3.75
N ALA A 348 4.13 -5.66 -2.66
CA ALA A 348 5.51 -6.14 -2.63
C ALA A 348 5.72 -7.32 -3.59
N ARG A 349 4.75 -8.26 -3.67
CA ARG A 349 4.77 -9.37 -4.64
C ARG A 349 4.70 -8.86 -6.08
N ALA A 350 3.78 -7.92 -6.37
CA ALA A 350 3.66 -7.32 -7.69
C ALA A 350 4.93 -6.55 -8.09
N GLU A 351 5.55 -5.84 -7.15
CA GLU A 351 6.79 -5.10 -7.36
C GLU A 351 7.99 -6.04 -7.55
N GLN A 352 8.07 -7.12 -6.78
CA GLN A 352 9.07 -8.18 -6.99
C GLN A 352 8.89 -8.87 -8.35
N ALA A 353 7.67 -9.25 -8.73
CA ALA A 353 7.38 -9.84 -10.03
C ALA A 353 7.74 -8.89 -11.19
N ARG A 354 7.47 -7.59 -11.03
CA ARG A 354 7.88 -6.56 -11.99
C ARG A 354 9.39 -6.41 -12.08
N SER A 355 10.09 -6.41 -10.95
CA SER A 355 11.55 -6.36 -10.92
C SER A 355 12.16 -7.60 -11.59
N GLN A 356 11.60 -8.79 -11.33
CA GLN A 356 12.05 -10.02 -11.97
C GLN A 356 11.81 -10.00 -13.48
N LEU A 357 10.62 -9.55 -13.93
CA LEU A 357 10.34 -9.41 -15.36
C LEU A 357 11.37 -8.49 -16.04
N LEU A 358 11.68 -7.34 -15.44
CA LEU A 358 12.67 -6.43 -15.99
C LEU A 358 14.06 -7.07 -16.03
N ALA A 359 14.47 -7.76 -14.97
CA ALA A 359 15.75 -8.47 -14.93
C ALA A 359 15.82 -9.53 -16.03
N ASP A 360 14.78 -10.33 -16.22
CA ASP A 360 14.70 -11.36 -17.26
C ASP A 360 14.70 -10.74 -18.67
N VAL A 361 14.08 -9.57 -18.88
CA VAL A 361 14.18 -8.82 -20.14
C VAL A 361 15.62 -8.40 -20.42
N PHE A 362 16.30 -7.81 -19.43
CA PHE A 362 17.70 -7.39 -19.59
C PHE A 362 18.64 -8.57 -19.80
N GLU A 363 18.44 -9.66 -19.05
CA GLU A 363 19.27 -10.85 -19.18
C GLU A 363 19.04 -11.55 -20.51
N SER A 364 17.80 -11.66 -20.97
CA SER A 364 17.49 -12.25 -22.27
C SER A 364 18.10 -11.43 -23.41
N ASP A 365 18.03 -10.10 -23.34
CA ASP A 365 18.66 -9.20 -24.31
C ASP A 365 20.19 -9.37 -24.34
N ALA A 366 20.82 -9.45 -23.16
CA ALA A 366 22.26 -9.67 -23.03
C ALA A 366 22.70 -11.05 -23.54
N LEU A 367 21.90 -12.11 -23.34
CA LEU A 367 22.20 -13.44 -23.88
C LEU A 367 22.02 -13.50 -25.39
N LEU A 368 21.10 -12.70 -25.95
CA LEU A 368 20.91 -12.56 -27.39
C LEU A 368 22.04 -11.78 -28.08
N ASP A 369 22.97 -11.15 -27.36
CA ASP A 369 24.19 -10.62 -27.97
C ASP A 369 25.00 -11.72 -28.69
N VAL A 370 24.78 -12.99 -28.36
CA VAL A 370 25.33 -14.13 -29.13
C VAL A 370 24.93 -14.09 -30.61
N GLU A 371 23.78 -13.51 -30.99
CA GLU A 371 23.40 -13.35 -32.40
C GLU A 371 24.32 -12.35 -33.12
N ARG A 372 24.78 -11.32 -32.39
CA ARG A 372 25.70 -10.30 -32.90
C ARG A 372 27.14 -10.79 -32.84
N GLN A 373 27.49 -11.52 -31.79
CA GLN A 373 28.82 -12.06 -31.53
C GLN A 373 28.74 -13.55 -31.18
N PRO A 374 28.56 -14.44 -32.16
CA PRO A 374 28.53 -15.87 -31.88
C PRO A 374 29.83 -16.39 -31.31
N PHE A 375 29.71 -17.48 -30.56
CA PHE A 375 30.84 -18.20 -30.04
C PHE A 375 31.71 -18.74 -31.16
N ALA A 376 33.02 -18.51 -31.07
CA ALA A 376 33.98 -19.16 -31.95
C ALA A 376 34.04 -20.65 -31.62
N ALA A 377 34.21 -21.50 -32.64
CA ALA A 377 34.35 -22.95 -32.47
C ALA A 377 35.74 -23.34 -31.92
N THR A 378 36.07 -22.85 -30.72
CA THR A 378 37.38 -23.06 -30.05
C THR A 378 37.21 -23.53 -28.61
N SER A 379 38.22 -24.21 -28.06
CA SER A 379 38.16 -24.78 -26.70
C SER A 379 38.03 -23.68 -25.63
N ARG A 380 38.56 -22.49 -25.90
CA ARG A 380 38.52 -21.31 -25.02
C ARG A 380 37.09 -20.85 -24.72
N GLU A 381 36.19 -20.97 -25.68
CA GLU A 381 34.80 -20.52 -25.54
C GLU A 381 33.92 -21.55 -24.79
N LEU A 382 34.42 -22.77 -24.50
CA LEU A 382 33.64 -23.80 -23.82
C LEU A 382 33.03 -23.35 -22.47
N PRO A 383 33.76 -22.67 -21.56
CA PRO A 383 33.18 -22.18 -20.32
C PRO A 383 32.08 -21.13 -20.56
N ALA A 384 32.26 -20.26 -21.55
CA ALA A 384 31.30 -19.22 -21.89
C ALA A 384 30.03 -19.81 -22.53
N LEU A 385 30.20 -20.80 -23.42
CA LEU A 385 29.11 -21.60 -24.01
C LEU A 385 28.29 -22.33 -22.92
N GLN A 386 28.96 -22.93 -21.94
CA GLN A 386 28.30 -23.61 -20.82
C GLN A 386 27.53 -22.64 -19.94
N ALA A 387 28.16 -21.52 -19.55
CA ALA A 387 27.50 -20.48 -18.77
C ALA A 387 26.29 -19.88 -19.51
N TRP A 388 26.40 -19.67 -20.82
CA TRP A 388 25.29 -19.20 -21.65
C TRP A 388 24.13 -20.20 -21.63
N LYS A 389 24.41 -21.51 -21.82
CA LYS A 389 23.37 -22.55 -21.80
C LYS A 389 22.66 -22.66 -20.46
N GLU A 390 23.39 -22.59 -19.36
CA GLU A 390 22.81 -22.67 -18.01
C GLU A 390 21.86 -21.49 -17.75
N ARG A 391 22.30 -20.26 -18.09
CA ARG A 391 21.49 -19.05 -17.92
C ARG A 391 20.27 -19.03 -18.84
N THR A 392 20.44 -19.45 -20.10
CA THR A 392 19.32 -19.59 -21.04
C THR A 392 18.31 -20.62 -20.55
N ALA A 393 18.76 -21.76 -20.02
CA ALA A 393 17.86 -22.78 -19.48
C ALA A 393 17.08 -22.28 -18.25
N ASP A 394 17.73 -21.53 -17.35
CA ASP A 394 17.08 -20.91 -16.19
C ASP A 394 15.97 -19.93 -16.63
N LEU A 395 16.23 -19.07 -17.60
CA LEU A 395 15.23 -18.15 -18.17
C LEU A 395 14.08 -18.89 -18.86
N LEU A 396 14.38 -19.89 -19.70
CA LEU A 396 13.36 -20.68 -20.39
C LEU A 396 12.46 -21.46 -19.42
N SER A 397 12.97 -21.83 -18.24
CA SER A 397 12.15 -22.46 -17.19
C SER A 397 11.01 -21.57 -16.69
N ARG A 398 11.17 -20.24 -16.80
CA ARG A 398 10.16 -19.23 -16.43
C ARG A 398 9.23 -18.84 -17.58
N ALA A 399 9.52 -19.22 -18.82
CA ALA A 399 8.69 -18.90 -19.99
C ALA A 399 7.19 -19.29 -19.84
N PRO A 400 6.82 -20.44 -19.24
CA PRO A 400 5.41 -20.78 -19.03
C PRO A 400 4.67 -19.76 -18.13
N LEU A 401 5.36 -19.17 -17.14
CA LEU A 401 4.79 -18.18 -16.23
C LEU A 401 4.39 -16.90 -16.99
N TYR A 402 5.29 -16.40 -17.85
CA TYR A 402 5.02 -15.21 -18.66
C TYR A 402 3.90 -15.42 -19.69
N ARG A 403 3.84 -16.63 -20.29
CA ARG A 403 2.76 -17.01 -21.20
C ARG A 403 1.40 -17.04 -20.48
N ALA A 404 1.34 -17.62 -19.29
CA ALA A 404 0.14 -17.70 -18.48
C ALA A 404 -0.36 -16.29 -18.06
N ALA A 405 0.54 -15.43 -17.58
CA ALA A 405 0.23 -14.04 -17.24
C ALA A 405 -0.31 -13.24 -18.43
N ARG A 406 0.23 -13.44 -19.65
CA ARG A 406 -0.27 -12.81 -20.88
C ARG A 406 -1.69 -13.25 -21.25
N GLU A 407 -2.02 -14.52 -21.02
CA GLU A 407 -3.36 -15.07 -21.29
C GLU A 407 -4.40 -14.68 -20.22
N GLY A 408 -4.01 -13.90 -19.20
CA GLY A 408 -4.87 -13.59 -18.06
C GLY A 408 -5.20 -14.81 -17.21
N LYS A 409 -4.37 -15.87 -17.29
CA LYS A 409 -4.51 -17.11 -16.53
C LYS A 409 -3.37 -17.19 -15.52
N GLY A 410 -3.66 -16.93 -14.25
CA GLY A 410 -2.69 -17.02 -13.16
C GLY A 410 -3.03 -16.10 -11.98
N ASP A 411 -2.18 -16.08 -10.94
CA ASP A 411 -2.42 -15.42 -9.65
C ASP A 411 -2.73 -13.90 -9.83
N PRO A 412 -3.76 -13.31 -9.18
CA PRO A 412 -4.08 -11.88 -9.29
C PRO A 412 -2.95 -10.88 -8.96
N ALA A 413 -1.87 -11.29 -8.30
CA ALA A 413 -0.64 -10.49 -8.17
C ALA A 413 0.14 -10.33 -9.50
N GLU A 414 -0.23 -11.12 -10.52
CA GLU A 414 0.38 -11.22 -11.85
C GLU A 414 -0.24 -10.28 -12.90
N ALA A 415 -1.11 -9.35 -12.51
CA ALA A 415 -1.53 -8.25 -13.38
C ALA A 415 -0.38 -7.25 -13.56
N LEU A 416 0.71 -7.71 -14.15
CA LEU A 416 1.78 -6.91 -14.74
C LEU A 416 1.13 -6.01 -15.79
N GLN A 417 0.70 -4.81 -15.39
CA GLN A 417 0.04 -3.82 -16.24
C GLN A 417 0.91 -3.33 -17.41
N SER A 418 2.13 -3.84 -17.54
CA SER A 418 3.04 -3.57 -18.63
C SER A 418 2.97 -4.70 -19.67
N THR A 419 1.84 -4.80 -20.38
CA THR A 419 1.62 -5.72 -21.51
C THR A 419 2.80 -5.72 -22.49
N GLY A 420 3.38 -4.55 -22.79
CA GLY A 420 4.53 -4.45 -23.68
C GLY A 420 5.82 -5.12 -23.17
N GLN A 421 6.05 -5.22 -21.86
CA GLN A 421 7.24 -5.90 -21.31
C GLN A 421 7.04 -7.43 -21.28
N LEU A 422 5.82 -7.89 -21.02
CA LEU A 422 5.47 -9.31 -21.14
C LEU A 422 5.59 -9.80 -22.58
N GLU A 423 5.12 -9.02 -23.56
CA GLU A 423 5.32 -9.31 -24.97
C GLU A 423 6.80 -9.33 -25.35
N LYS A 424 7.55 -8.33 -24.87
CA LYS A 424 8.99 -8.24 -25.11
C LYS A 424 9.72 -9.46 -24.55
N VAL A 425 9.54 -9.82 -23.28
CA VAL A 425 10.26 -10.95 -22.68
C VAL A 425 9.92 -12.25 -23.40
N GLN A 426 8.65 -12.48 -23.76
CA GLN A 426 8.26 -13.69 -24.47
C GLN A 426 8.95 -13.79 -25.84
N LEU A 427 9.00 -12.69 -26.60
CA LEU A 427 9.70 -12.65 -27.88
C LEU A 427 11.19 -12.95 -27.72
N LEU A 428 11.84 -12.41 -26.69
CA LEU A 428 13.26 -12.66 -26.43
C LEU A 428 13.50 -14.14 -26.05
N LEU A 429 12.63 -14.70 -25.20
CA LEU A 429 12.72 -16.12 -24.79
C LEU A 429 12.49 -17.06 -25.98
N ASP A 430 11.51 -16.79 -26.84
CA ASP A 430 11.26 -17.60 -28.05
C ASP A 430 12.49 -17.58 -28.99
N ARG A 431 13.19 -16.43 -29.09
CA ARG A 431 14.45 -16.33 -29.85
C ARG A 431 15.59 -17.11 -29.20
N LEU A 432 15.75 -17.03 -27.89
CA LEU A 432 16.75 -17.82 -27.17
C LEU A 432 16.50 -19.32 -27.31
N GLU A 433 15.25 -19.76 -27.26
CA GLU A 433 14.85 -21.14 -27.50
C GLU A 433 15.24 -21.61 -28.91
N ALA A 434 15.06 -20.74 -29.92
CA ALA A 434 15.45 -21.03 -31.30
C ALA A 434 16.98 -21.13 -31.50
N LEU A 435 17.78 -20.37 -30.74
CA LEU A 435 19.25 -20.38 -30.83
C LEU A 435 19.90 -21.55 -30.07
N LEU A 436 19.21 -22.08 -29.06
CA LEU A 436 19.78 -23.11 -28.18
C LEU A 436 20.33 -24.34 -28.95
N PRO A 437 19.67 -24.90 -29.98
CA PRO A 437 20.22 -26.00 -30.77
C PRO A 437 21.48 -25.65 -31.56
N GLU A 438 21.65 -24.39 -31.98
CA GLU A 438 22.87 -23.92 -32.66
C GLU A 438 24.04 -23.87 -31.68
N VAL A 439 23.86 -23.23 -30.53
CA VAL A 439 24.88 -23.12 -29.49
C VAL A 439 25.31 -24.51 -28.99
N GLN A 440 24.36 -25.44 -28.83
CA GLN A 440 24.63 -26.82 -28.47
C GLN A 440 25.46 -27.56 -29.54
N ARG A 441 25.17 -27.33 -30.83
CA ARG A 441 25.96 -27.90 -31.94
C ARG A 441 27.39 -27.39 -31.94
N VAL A 442 27.61 -26.11 -31.63
CA VAL A 442 28.96 -25.53 -31.51
C VAL A 442 29.71 -26.16 -30.34
N GLU A 443 29.10 -26.25 -29.15
CA GLU A 443 29.74 -26.85 -27.98
C GLU A 443 30.13 -28.32 -28.22
N GLU A 444 29.20 -29.13 -28.76
CA GLU A 444 29.46 -30.54 -29.03
C GLU A 444 30.59 -30.71 -30.05
N ARG A 445 30.59 -29.90 -31.11
CA ARG A 445 31.65 -29.92 -32.13
C ARG A 445 33.02 -29.63 -31.51
N VAL A 446 33.13 -28.58 -30.68
CA VAL A 446 34.38 -28.22 -30.00
C VAL A 446 34.84 -29.35 -29.07
N ARG A 447 33.93 -29.96 -28.33
CA ARG A 447 34.24 -31.09 -27.42
C ARG A 447 34.76 -32.32 -28.16
N VAL A 448 34.10 -32.71 -29.25
CA VAL A 448 34.50 -33.86 -30.06
C VAL A 448 35.87 -33.60 -30.70
N GLU A 449 36.06 -32.40 -31.26
CA GLU A 449 37.29 -32.06 -31.95
C GLU A 449 38.50 -32.01 -31.01
N PHE A 450 38.33 -31.42 -29.82
CA PHE A 450 39.38 -31.39 -28.81
C PHE A 450 39.82 -32.79 -28.38
N ARG A 451 38.87 -33.72 -28.26
CA ARG A 451 39.16 -35.14 -27.97
C ARG A 451 40.00 -35.77 -29.08
N ARG A 452 39.57 -35.62 -30.34
CA ARG A 452 40.26 -36.19 -31.51
C ARG A 452 41.68 -35.65 -31.67
N LEU A 453 41.88 -34.34 -31.48
CA LEU A 453 43.21 -33.72 -31.55
C LEU A 453 44.17 -34.32 -30.52
N ARG A 454 43.71 -34.51 -29.27
CA ARG A 454 44.53 -35.06 -28.18
C ARG A 454 44.80 -36.55 -28.31
N GLU A 455 43.82 -37.33 -28.76
CA GLU A 455 43.87 -38.80 -28.69
C GLU A 455 44.21 -39.43 -30.05
N GLU A 456 43.55 -39.01 -31.12
CA GLU A 456 43.61 -39.67 -32.43
C GLU A 456 44.72 -39.09 -33.34
N HIS A 457 44.98 -37.79 -33.25
CA HIS A 457 45.89 -37.08 -34.19
C HIS A 457 47.24 -36.69 -33.60
N ALA A 458 47.49 -36.93 -32.32
CA ALA A 458 48.78 -36.65 -31.68
C ALA A 458 49.99 -37.27 -32.42
N PRO A 459 49.94 -38.52 -32.92
CA PRO A 459 51.07 -39.09 -33.68
C PRO A 459 51.34 -38.37 -35.01
N ALA A 460 50.29 -37.84 -35.67
CA ALA A 460 50.45 -37.11 -36.93
C ALA A 460 51.12 -35.75 -36.71
N TRP A 461 50.74 -35.04 -35.64
CA TRP A 461 51.37 -33.79 -35.23
C TRP A 461 52.84 -33.98 -34.80
N GLU A 462 53.17 -35.06 -34.11
CA GLU A 462 54.56 -35.36 -33.74
C GLU A 462 55.44 -35.63 -34.96
N ARG A 463 54.96 -36.43 -35.93
CA ARG A 463 55.66 -36.63 -37.21
C ARG A 463 55.88 -35.32 -37.95
N LEU A 464 54.82 -34.51 -38.06
CA LEU A 464 54.89 -33.21 -38.71
C LEU A 464 55.95 -32.29 -38.07
N ARG A 465 56.04 -32.28 -36.73
CA ARG A 465 57.04 -31.49 -36.02
C ARG A 465 58.47 -31.86 -36.44
N VAL A 466 58.75 -33.16 -36.57
CA VAL A 466 60.05 -33.66 -37.04
C VAL A 466 60.30 -33.27 -38.51
N GLU A 467 59.29 -33.44 -39.36
CA GLU A 467 59.40 -33.12 -40.79
C GLU A 467 59.57 -31.62 -41.06
N LEU A 468 58.90 -30.75 -40.30
CA LEU A 468 59.07 -29.30 -40.41
C LEU A 468 60.43 -28.84 -39.92
N ALA A 469 60.94 -29.42 -38.83
CA ALA A 469 62.28 -29.10 -38.34
C ALA A 469 63.40 -29.46 -39.34
N ALA A 470 63.15 -30.45 -40.21
CA ALA A 470 64.06 -30.86 -41.27
C ALA A 470 63.91 -30.04 -42.57
N ASP A 471 62.83 -29.27 -42.73
CA ASP A 471 62.58 -28.47 -43.94
C ASP A 471 63.26 -27.10 -43.82
N PRO A 472 64.26 -26.77 -44.65
CA PRO A 472 65.00 -25.50 -44.53
C PRO A 472 64.11 -24.27 -44.77
N ARG A 473 62.96 -24.42 -45.45
CA ARG A 473 62.00 -23.33 -45.65
C ARG A 473 61.30 -22.92 -44.35
N PHE A 474 61.27 -23.80 -43.35
CA PHE A 474 60.63 -23.59 -42.06
C PHE A 474 61.63 -23.56 -40.90
N ALA A 475 62.91 -23.33 -41.20
CA ALA A 475 63.95 -23.25 -40.18
C ALA A 475 63.59 -22.20 -39.10
N GLY A 476 63.53 -22.63 -37.84
CA GLY A 476 63.17 -21.77 -36.71
C GLY A 476 61.66 -21.54 -36.50
N VAL A 477 60.80 -22.14 -37.32
CA VAL A 477 59.34 -22.09 -37.12
C VAL A 477 58.92 -23.15 -36.12
N ALA A 478 58.34 -22.73 -34.99
CA ALA A 478 57.74 -23.64 -34.02
C ALA A 478 56.23 -23.75 -34.30
N LEU A 479 55.78 -24.91 -34.77
CA LEU A 479 54.37 -25.18 -34.99
C LEU A 479 53.83 -26.12 -33.91
N PRO A 480 53.15 -25.61 -32.86
CA PRO A 480 52.45 -26.47 -31.91
C PRO A 480 51.22 -27.11 -32.58
N PRO A 481 50.65 -28.19 -32.01
CA PRO A 481 49.33 -28.64 -32.39
C PRO A 481 48.31 -27.50 -32.29
N LEU A 482 47.70 -27.15 -33.43
CA LEU A 482 46.71 -26.09 -33.51
C LEU A 482 45.31 -26.70 -33.39
N GLU A 483 44.53 -26.19 -32.45
CA GLU A 483 43.14 -26.64 -32.24
C GLU A 483 42.30 -26.54 -33.51
N GLY A 484 41.48 -27.56 -33.78
CA GLY A 484 40.59 -27.61 -34.94
C GLY A 484 41.28 -27.99 -36.27
N LEU A 485 42.59 -28.27 -36.25
CA LEU A 485 43.37 -28.64 -37.42
C LEU A 485 43.87 -30.09 -37.36
N VAL A 486 43.68 -30.79 -38.48
CA VAL A 486 44.18 -32.16 -38.68
C VAL A 486 45.19 -32.16 -39.84
N PRO A 487 46.46 -32.57 -39.62
CA PRO A 487 47.45 -32.69 -40.70
C PRO A 487 46.99 -33.66 -41.79
N LEU A 488 46.98 -33.20 -43.05
CA LEU A 488 46.58 -34.01 -44.21
C LEU A 488 47.77 -34.60 -44.99
N GLY A 489 48.94 -33.95 -44.91
CA GLY A 489 50.15 -34.32 -45.65
C GLY A 489 50.71 -33.11 -46.39
N ARG A 490 51.65 -33.33 -47.31
CA ARG A 490 52.24 -32.26 -48.13
C ARG A 490 51.59 -32.19 -49.51
N ASN A 491 51.41 -30.98 -50.01
CA ASN A 491 50.93 -30.74 -51.37
C ASN A 491 52.02 -30.95 -52.44
N GLU A 492 51.68 -30.65 -53.68
CA GLU A 492 52.56 -30.77 -54.85
C GLU A 492 53.80 -29.86 -54.75
N ALA A 493 53.69 -28.74 -54.03
CA ALA A 493 54.80 -27.83 -53.70
C ALA A 493 55.62 -28.29 -52.47
N GLY A 494 55.27 -29.44 -51.90
CA GLY A 494 55.88 -29.98 -50.70
C GLY A 494 55.57 -29.18 -49.44
N LEU A 495 54.54 -28.33 -49.43
CA LEU A 495 54.10 -27.56 -48.25
C LEU A 495 53.04 -28.34 -47.48
N GLN A 496 53.05 -28.23 -46.15
CA GLN A 496 52.13 -28.97 -45.29
C GLN A 496 50.69 -28.42 -45.40
N GLU A 497 49.72 -29.34 -45.46
CA GLU A 497 48.29 -29.05 -45.49
C GLU A 497 47.55 -29.54 -44.25
N PHE A 498 46.47 -28.85 -43.91
CA PHE A 498 45.61 -29.15 -42.78
C PHE A 498 44.15 -29.09 -43.18
N TRP A 499 43.35 -30.03 -42.69
CA TRP A 499 41.90 -29.92 -42.72
C TRP A 499 41.46 -29.09 -41.53
N HIS A 500 40.66 -28.07 -41.80
CA HIS A 500 39.99 -27.27 -40.78
C HIS A 500 38.61 -27.86 -40.45
N VAL A 501 38.53 -28.61 -39.36
CA VAL A 501 37.40 -29.48 -39.04
C VAL A 501 36.09 -28.71 -38.84
N ALA A 502 36.17 -27.52 -38.24
CA ALA A 502 34.96 -26.73 -37.96
C ALA A 502 34.24 -26.25 -39.23
N SER A 503 34.92 -26.25 -40.38
CA SER A 503 34.40 -25.73 -41.65
C SER A 503 33.74 -26.77 -42.57
N GLY A 504 33.72 -28.05 -42.23
CA GLY A 504 33.06 -29.10 -43.01
C GLY A 504 33.73 -30.47 -42.92
N GLU A 505 33.22 -31.42 -43.67
CA GLU A 505 33.72 -32.80 -43.75
C GLU A 505 35.16 -32.87 -44.28
N ARG A 506 35.85 -33.96 -43.98
CA ARG A 506 37.22 -34.15 -44.45
C ARG A 506 37.25 -34.15 -45.98
N PRO A 507 38.11 -33.34 -46.61
CA PRO A 507 38.23 -33.32 -48.07
C PRO A 507 38.67 -34.68 -48.61
N VAL A 508 38.10 -35.07 -49.75
CA VAL A 508 38.39 -36.36 -50.39
C VAL A 508 39.60 -36.19 -51.31
N PRO A 509 40.64 -37.03 -51.22
CA PRO A 509 41.82 -36.92 -52.09
C PRO A 509 41.47 -37.31 -53.55
N ARG A 510 42.03 -36.59 -54.52
CA ARG A 510 41.94 -36.95 -55.95
C ARG A 510 43.07 -37.89 -56.35
N SER A 511 42.82 -38.73 -57.36
CA SER A 511 43.82 -39.62 -57.95
C SER A 511 44.99 -38.87 -58.60
N GLU A 512 44.78 -37.63 -59.02
CA GLU A 512 45.75 -36.78 -59.72
C GLU A 512 46.52 -35.82 -58.78
N GLY A 513 46.29 -35.90 -57.47
CA GLY A 513 46.77 -34.91 -56.49
C GLY A 513 45.71 -33.86 -56.14
N GLY A 514 45.87 -33.22 -54.98
CA GLY A 514 44.90 -32.28 -54.41
C GLY A 514 43.60 -32.93 -53.91
N TRP A 515 42.58 -32.08 -53.73
CA TRP A 515 41.34 -32.43 -53.04
C TRP A 515 40.11 -32.27 -53.95
N ALA A 516 39.20 -33.23 -53.90
CA ALA A 516 37.87 -33.12 -54.47
C ALA A 516 37.02 -32.24 -53.55
N LEU A 517 36.77 -31.02 -54.00
CA LEU A 517 35.83 -30.11 -53.36
C LEU A 517 34.41 -30.56 -53.70
N GLU A 518 33.73 -31.11 -52.70
CA GLU A 518 32.31 -31.42 -52.69
C GLU A 518 31.55 -30.37 -51.87
N ALA A 519 30.22 -30.42 -51.89
CA ALA A 519 29.40 -29.48 -51.14
C ALA A 519 29.76 -29.42 -49.65
N GLU A 520 30.06 -30.57 -49.06
CA GLU A 520 30.38 -30.71 -47.62
C GLU A 520 31.85 -30.54 -47.27
N SER A 521 32.74 -30.40 -48.26
CA SER A 521 34.19 -30.35 -47.99
C SER A 521 34.58 -29.15 -47.14
N GLY A 522 35.30 -29.42 -46.06
CA GLY A 522 35.93 -28.42 -45.20
C GLY A 522 37.09 -27.71 -45.89
N ILE A 523 37.50 -26.60 -45.29
CA ILE A 523 38.64 -25.79 -45.73
C ILE A 523 39.92 -26.59 -45.56
N VAL A 524 40.77 -26.54 -46.59
CA VAL A 524 42.17 -27.00 -46.54
C VAL A 524 43.05 -25.78 -46.38
N LEU A 525 43.85 -25.75 -45.32
CA LEU A 525 44.84 -24.72 -45.07
C LEU A 525 46.23 -25.21 -45.47
N VAL A 526 47.03 -24.36 -46.11
CA VAL A 526 48.43 -24.61 -46.46
C VAL A 526 49.31 -23.77 -45.54
N LEU A 527 50.30 -24.40 -44.90
CA LEU A 527 51.32 -23.70 -44.13
C LEU A 527 52.33 -23.06 -45.08
N LEU A 528 52.39 -21.74 -45.07
CA LEU A 528 53.31 -20.95 -45.89
C LEU A 528 54.58 -20.60 -45.11
N PRO A 529 55.76 -20.67 -45.76
CA PRO A 529 57.02 -20.40 -45.10
C PRO A 529 57.18 -18.92 -44.76
N PRO A 530 57.91 -18.58 -43.67
CA PRO A 530 58.28 -17.20 -43.39
C PRO A 530 59.20 -16.67 -44.50
N GLY A 531 59.21 -15.36 -44.69
CA GLY A 531 60.04 -14.73 -45.71
C GLY A 531 60.20 -13.23 -45.51
N ARG A 532 61.03 -12.59 -46.33
CA ARG A 532 61.14 -11.13 -46.39
C ARG A 532 60.64 -10.65 -47.75
N PHE A 533 59.58 -9.84 -47.75
CA PHE A 533 58.80 -9.55 -48.95
C PHE A 533 58.50 -8.07 -49.12
N ALA A 534 58.72 -7.56 -50.34
CA ALA A 534 58.34 -6.20 -50.75
C ALA A 534 57.03 -6.27 -51.55
N MET A 535 56.04 -5.52 -51.09
CA MET A 535 54.68 -5.52 -51.64
C MET A 535 54.48 -4.36 -52.63
N GLY A 536 53.61 -4.52 -53.61
CA GLY A 536 53.29 -3.47 -54.58
C GLY A 536 54.14 -3.53 -55.87
N PRO A 537 54.01 -2.53 -56.76
CA PRO A 537 54.70 -2.52 -58.04
C PRO A 537 56.19 -2.28 -57.89
N ARG A 538 56.98 -2.79 -58.85
CA ARG A 538 58.43 -2.55 -58.88
C ARG A 538 58.69 -1.15 -59.43
N ALA A 539 59.74 -0.49 -58.91
CA ALA A 539 60.10 0.87 -59.33
C ALA A 539 60.65 0.95 -60.77
N SER A 540 61.13 -0.15 -61.35
CA SER A 540 61.90 -0.17 -62.59
C SER A 540 61.15 -0.65 -63.83
N GLU A 541 60.03 -1.38 -63.70
CA GLU A 541 59.25 -1.90 -64.83
C GLU A 541 57.75 -1.86 -64.53
N PRO A 542 56.95 -1.08 -65.29
CA PRO A 542 55.51 -1.06 -65.13
C PRO A 542 54.91 -2.39 -65.61
N PRO A 543 53.88 -2.92 -64.93
CA PRO A 543 53.19 -4.12 -65.40
C PRO A 543 52.50 -3.88 -66.74
N GLU A 544 52.05 -4.95 -67.39
CA GLU A 544 51.25 -4.85 -68.60
C GLU A 544 49.94 -4.09 -68.31
N GLY A 545 49.79 -2.90 -68.89
CA GLY A 545 48.65 -1.99 -68.67
C GLY A 545 48.85 -0.95 -67.56
N SER A 546 47.88 -0.06 -67.37
CA SER A 546 47.98 1.01 -66.37
C SER A 546 47.87 0.49 -64.94
N LEU A 547 48.74 0.99 -64.07
CA LEU A 547 48.60 0.84 -62.61
C LEU A 547 47.33 1.54 -62.14
N SER A 548 46.58 0.90 -61.25
CA SER A 548 45.53 1.59 -60.51
C SER A 548 46.15 2.56 -59.52
N ALA A 549 45.48 3.67 -59.21
CA ALA A 549 45.99 4.69 -58.29
C ALA A 549 46.27 4.15 -56.87
N GLY A 550 45.69 2.99 -56.51
CA GLY A 550 45.92 2.32 -55.23
C GLY A 550 47.18 1.45 -55.19
N GLU A 551 47.81 1.15 -56.33
CA GLU A 551 48.99 0.28 -56.41
C GLU A 551 50.27 1.01 -56.01
N VAL A 552 50.61 0.93 -54.73
CA VAL A 552 51.74 1.63 -54.14
C VAL A 552 52.79 0.65 -53.64
N ALA A 553 54.05 0.89 -54.01
CA ALA A 553 55.18 0.08 -53.58
C ALA A 553 55.44 0.27 -52.08
N ARG A 554 55.71 -0.84 -51.37
CA ARG A 554 56.03 -0.85 -49.95
C ARG A 554 57.37 -1.56 -49.72
N PRO A 555 58.26 -1.03 -48.86
CA PRO A 555 59.54 -1.65 -48.56
C PRO A 555 59.41 -3.08 -48.03
N ALA A 556 60.49 -3.87 -48.21
CA ALA A 556 60.53 -5.26 -47.79
C ALA A 556 60.36 -5.44 -46.27
N ARG A 557 59.50 -6.38 -45.88
CA ARG A 557 59.18 -6.71 -44.48
C ARG A 557 59.21 -8.20 -44.22
N ASP A 558 59.36 -8.54 -42.95
CA ASP A 558 59.24 -9.92 -42.51
C ASP A 558 57.77 -10.35 -42.53
N VAL A 559 57.52 -11.49 -43.17
CA VAL A 559 56.26 -12.21 -43.20
C VAL A 559 56.48 -13.46 -42.35
N PRO A 560 55.79 -13.63 -41.21
CA PRO A 560 55.91 -14.83 -40.39
C PRO A 560 55.36 -16.05 -41.13
N ALA A 561 55.60 -17.25 -40.60
CA ALA A 561 54.87 -18.43 -41.05
C ALA A 561 53.39 -18.28 -40.66
N PHE A 562 52.49 -18.58 -41.59
CA PHE A 562 51.05 -18.53 -41.39
C PHE A 562 50.39 -19.62 -42.23
N LEU A 563 49.15 -19.94 -41.91
CA LEU A 563 48.32 -20.82 -42.73
C LEU A 563 47.39 -19.99 -43.60
N LEU A 564 47.24 -20.37 -44.86
CA LEU A 564 46.30 -19.75 -45.78
C LEU A 564 45.45 -20.83 -46.44
N SER A 565 44.15 -20.59 -46.60
CA SER A 565 43.26 -21.49 -47.32
C SER A 565 43.79 -21.73 -48.72
N ARG A 566 43.86 -23.02 -49.10
CA ARG A 566 44.26 -23.48 -50.43
C ARG A 566 43.37 -22.91 -51.52
N TYR A 567 42.11 -22.72 -51.17
CA TYR A 567 41.01 -22.37 -52.06
C TYR A 567 40.29 -21.10 -51.57
N GLU A 568 39.60 -20.41 -52.46
CA GLU A 568 38.59 -19.40 -52.09
C GLU A 568 37.48 -20.03 -51.22
N LEU A 569 36.83 -19.21 -50.38
CA LEU A 569 35.68 -19.65 -49.60
C LEU A 569 34.51 -19.98 -50.53
N THR A 570 33.98 -21.20 -50.44
CA THR A 570 32.86 -21.63 -51.29
C THR A 570 31.49 -21.25 -50.70
N GLN A 571 30.44 -21.22 -51.54
CA GLN A 571 29.06 -21.01 -51.08
C GLN A 571 28.60 -22.10 -50.10
N GLY A 572 29.01 -23.36 -50.33
CA GLY A 572 28.71 -24.47 -49.41
C GLY A 572 29.38 -24.29 -48.05
N GLN A 573 30.65 -23.86 -48.04
CA GLN A 573 31.37 -23.54 -46.80
C GLN A 573 30.72 -22.35 -46.09
N TRP A 574 30.40 -21.27 -46.81
CA TRP A 574 29.70 -20.12 -46.27
C TRP A 574 28.42 -20.53 -45.53
N LEU A 575 27.59 -21.34 -46.18
CA LEU A 575 26.29 -21.79 -45.69
C LEU A 575 26.35 -22.55 -44.34
N ARG A 576 27.52 -23.10 -43.98
CA ARG A 576 27.74 -23.76 -42.69
C ARG A 576 28.04 -22.80 -41.55
N GLY A 577 28.52 -21.59 -41.84
CA GLY A 577 28.69 -20.52 -40.86
C GLY A 577 27.56 -19.47 -40.89
N TRP A 578 26.73 -19.49 -41.92
CA TRP A 578 25.64 -18.53 -42.14
C TRP A 578 24.49 -19.17 -42.92
N HIS A 579 23.25 -19.10 -42.45
CA HIS A 579 22.14 -19.83 -43.09
C HIS A 579 21.66 -19.29 -44.44
N GLU A 580 21.98 -18.03 -44.74
CA GLU A 580 21.63 -17.36 -45.99
C GLU A 580 22.82 -17.34 -46.95
N ASN A 581 22.53 -17.59 -48.23
CA ASN A 581 23.49 -17.44 -49.31
C ASN A 581 23.36 -16.03 -49.93
N PRO A 582 24.34 -15.14 -49.74
CA PRO A 582 24.24 -13.75 -50.21
C PRO A 582 24.53 -13.61 -51.72
N SER A 583 25.11 -14.65 -52.33
CA SER A 583 25.64 -14.62 -53.70
C SER A 583 24.58 -14.20 -54.73
N GLN A 584 24.91 -13.22 -55.57
CA GLN A 584 24.10 -12.88 -56.74
C GLN A 584 24.00 -14.06 -57.73
N TRP A 585 25.08 -14.81 -57.88
CA TRP A 585 25.19 -16.04 -58.64
C TRP A 585 25.11 -17.23 -57.67
N SER A 586 23.95 -17.39 -57.06
CA SER A 586 23.68 -18.43 -56.07
C SER A 586 23.54 -19.83 -56.68
N ILE A 587 23.70 -20.85 -55.82
CA ILE A 587 23.43 -22.26 -56.12
C ILE A 587 22.13 -22.44 -56.95
N ALA A 588 22.19 -23.34 -57.93
CA ALA A 588 21.14 -23.66 -58.90
C ALA A 588 20.81 -22.58 -59.94
N LYS A 589 21.42 -21.39 -59.88
CA LYS A 589 21.27 -20.38 -60.94
C LYS A 589 22.10 -20.78 -62.16
N ASP A 590 21.51 -20.75 -63.35
CA ASP A 590 22.22 -20.96 -64.61
C ASP A 590 22.79 -19.62 -65.10
N PRO A 591 24.12 -19.47 -65.25
CA PRO A 591 24.71 -18.24 -65.75
C PRO A 591 24.57 -18.08 -67.28
N GLY A 592 23.95 -19.03 -67.97
CA GLY A 592 23.73 -19.05 -69.41
C GLY A 592 24.53 -20.14 -70.14
N THR A 593 25.04 -21.14 -69.42
CA THR A 593 25.88 -22.22 -69.94
C THR A 593 25.17 -23.57 -69.99
N GLY A 594 24.01 -23.71 -69.33
CA GLY A 594 23.33 -24.98 -69.13
C GLY A 594 23.84 -25.78 -67.93
N ASP A 595 24.92 -25.34 -67.29
CA ASP A 595 25.47 -25.89 -66.05
C ASP A 595 25.18 -24.91 -64.90
N PRO A 596 24.28 -25.26 -63.95
CA PRO A 596 23.95 -24.38 -62.84
C PRO A 596 25.12 -24.19 -61.86
N ILE A 597 25.13 -23.05 -61.16
CA ILE A 597 26.07 -22.81 -60.06
C ILE A 597 25.92 -23.90 -59.00
N ALA A 598 27.03 -24.54 -58.66
CA ALA A 598 27.15 -25.55 -57.62
C ALA A 598 27.65 -24.96 -56.30
N PRO A 599 27.44 -25.64 -55.14
CA PRO A 599 27.95 -25.18 -53.83
C PRO A 599 29.47 -24.97 -53.75
N THR A 600 30.22 -25.52 -54.70
CA THR A 600 31.69 -25.43 -54.82
C THR A 600 32.18 -24.16 -55.52
N HIS A 601 31.27 -23.30 -56.00
CA HIS A 601 31.62 -21.98 -56.50
C HIS A 601 31.94 -21.02 -55.35
N PRO A 602 32.72 -19.95 -55.60
CA PRO A 602 33.05 -18.99 -54.55
C PRO A 602 31.80 -18.29 -54.04
N VAL A 603 31.81 -17.95 -52.75
CA VAL A 603 30.82 -17.03 -52.20
C VAL A 603 31.18 -15.61 -52.60
N GLU A 604 30.19 -14.84 -53.04
CA GLU A 604 30.31 -13.43 -53.39
C GLU A 604 29.12 -12.66 -52.83
N MET A 605 29.02 -11.35 -53.11
CA MET A 605 28.06 -10.45 -52.45
C MET A 605 28.21 -10.45 -50.91
N ILE A 606 29.42 -10.70 -50.41
CA ILE A 606 29.74 -10.59 -48.99
C ILE A 606 30.37 -9.24 -48.68
N THR A 607 29.91 -8.62 -47.60
CA THR A 607 30.56 -7.43 -47.04
C THR A 607 31.84 -7.82 -46.32
N TRP A 608 32.73 -6.85 -46.10
CA TRP A 608 33.94 -7.09 -45.32
C TRP A 608 33.60 -7.51 -43.89
N GLU A 609 32.57 -6.90 -43.27
CA GLU A 609 32.18 -7.27 -41.90
C GLU A 609 31.67 -8.71 -41.84
N ASN A 610 30.85 -9.14 -42.79
CA ASN A 610 30.31 -10.50 -42.79
C ASN A 610 31.41 -11.53 -43.03
N ALA A 611 32.38 -11.23 -43.91
CA ALA A 611 33.54 -12.10 -44.16
C ALA A 611 34.43 -12.24 -42.92
N GLN A 612 34.73 -11.11 -42.25
CA GLN A 612 35.52 -11.07 -41.02
C GLN A 612 34.81 -11.84 -39.89
N GLU A 613 33.50 -11.65 -39.75
CA GLU A 613 32.69 -12.31 -38.73
C GLU A 613 32.59 -13.82 -38.99
N TRP A 614 32.34 -14.23 -40.24
CA TRP A 614 32.35 -15.64 -40.62
C TRP A 614 33.70 -16.31 -40.29
N ALA A 615 34.81 -15.65 -40.64
CA ALA A 615 36.15 -16.15 -40.32
C ALA A 615 36.32 -16.32 -38.80
N ARG A 616 35.92 -15.31 -38.01
CA ARG A 616 36.00 -15.33 -36.54
C ARG A 616 35.21 -16.48 -35.92
N ARG A 617 33.99 -16.74 -36.38
CA ARG A 617 33.16 -17.88 -35.91
C ARG A 617 33.86 -19.23 -36.10
N MET A 618 34.62 -19.33 -37.19
CA MET A 618 35.42 -20.50 -37.53
C MET A 618 36.79 -20.52 -36.84
N GLY A 619 37.14 -19.52 -36.03
CA GLY A 619 38.47 -19.42 -35.42
C GLY A 619 39.58 -19.08 -36.42
N LEU A 620 39.21 -18.47 -37.55
CA LEU A 620 40.09 -18.02 -38.63
C LEU A 620 40.05 -16.48 -38.73
N ARG A 621 40.83 -15.93 -39.66
CA ARG A 621 40.79 -14.50 -40.01
C ARG A 621 40.89 -14.29 -41.51
N LEU A 622 40.61 -13.07 -41.97
CA LEU A 622 41.05 -12.65 -43.30
C LEU A 622 42.60 -12.52 -43.32
N PRO A 623 43.27 -12.81 -44.46
CA PRO A 623 44.69 -12.57 -44.59
C PRO A 623 45.00 -11.07 -44.48
N ALA A 624 46.16 -10.74 -43.90
CA ALA A 624 46.70 -9.40 -44.05
C ALA A 624 47.06 -9.17 -45.52
N GLU A 625 47.01 -7.93 -45.96
CA GLU A 625 47.31 -7.54 -47.33
C GLU A 625 48.72 -8.01 -47.78
N LEU A 626 49.69 -7.89 -46.87
CA LEU A 626 51.06 -8.34 -47.08
C LEU A 626 51.16 -9.86 -47.27
N GLU A 627 50.43 -10.61 -46.45
CA GLU A 627 50.37 -12.08 -46.51
C GLU A 627 49.72 -12.56 -47.80
N TRP A 628 48.63 -11.91 -48.18
CA TRP A 628 47.90 -12.22 -49.41
C TRP A 628 48.80 -12.07 -50.64
N GLU A 629 49.49 -10.92 -50.76
CA GLU A 629 50.34 -10.67 -51.92
C GLU A 629 51.60 -11.54 -51.91
N TYR A 630 52.18 -11.79 -50.74
CA TYR A 630 53.27 -12.75 -50.57
C TYR A 630 52.87 -14.15 -51.08
N ALA A 631 51.67 -14.61 -50.71
CA ALA A 631 51.13 -15.89 -51.12
C ALA A 631 50.85 -15.94 -52.63
N ALA A 632 50.25 -14.89 -53.20
CA ALA A 632 49.99 -14.79 -54.65
C ALA A 632 51.26 -14.84 -55.48
N ARG A 633 52.34 -14.20 -55.01
CA ARG A 633 53.65 -14.19 -55.69
C ARG A 633 54.58 -15.34 -55.31
N CYS A 634 54.16 -16.21 -54.39
CA CYS A 634 55.00 -17.28 -53.82
C CYS A 634 56.34 -16.75 -53.27
N GLY A 635 56.32 -15.56 -52.65
CA GLY A 635 57.51 -14.86 -52.16
C GLY A 635 58.42 -14.24 -53.21
N GLY A 636 58.08 -14.35 -54.51
CA GLY A 636 58.79 -13.71 -55.61
C GLY A 636 58.36 -12.28 -55.88
N ASP A 637 58.90 -11.65 -56.92
CA ASP A 637 58.61 -10.27 -57.29
C ASP A 637 57.70 -10.14 -58.53
N ARG A 638 57.31 -11.26 -59.14
CA ARG A 638 56.49 -11.33 -60.37
C ARG A 638 55.06 -10.84 -60.18
N TYR A 639 54.51 -10.17 -61.18
CA TYR A 639 53.16 -9.58 -61.12
C TYR A 639 52.03 -10.62 -61.17
N TYR A 640 52.27 -11.72 -61.87
CA TYR A 640 51.39 -12.87 -61.99
C TYR A 640 52.07 -14.10 -61.36
N ALA A 641 51.31 -15.17 -61.11
CA ALA A 641 51.82 -16.39 -60.50
C ALA A 641 53.00 -16.99 -61.32
N GLY A 642 54.23 -16.65 -60.94
CA GLY A 642 55.44 -17.06 -61.66
C GLY A 642 55.68 -16.36 -63.01
N SER A 643 55.00 -15.26 -63.36
CA SER A 643 55.12 -14.58 -64.66
C SER A 643 54.95 -13.06 -64.55
N ASP A 644 55.50 -12.31 -65.50
CA ASP A 644 55.26 -10.85 -65.64
C ASP A 644 54.35 -10.51 -66.83
N GLN A 645 53.80 -11.51 -67.52
CA GLN A 645 52.94 -11.36 -68.68
C GLN A 645 51.50 -11.76 -68.33
N ALA A 646 50.52 -10.94 -68.68
CA ALA A 646 49.11 -11.24 -68.40
C ALA A 646 48.63 -12.51 -69.12
N SER A 647 49.25 -12.85 -70.25
CA SER A 647 48.98 -14.08 -71.01
C SER A 647 49.21 -15.36 -70.22
N SER A 648 49.96 -15.33 -69.11
CA SER A 648 50.08 -16.51 -68.24
C SER A 648 48.80 -16.90 -67.51
N LEU A 649 47.77 -16.04 -67.53
CA LEU A 649 46.46 -16.33 -66.95
C LEU A 649 45.61 -17.24 -67.86
N GLU A 650 45.95 -17.37 -69.15
CA GLU A 650 45.20 -18.21 -70.09
C GLU A 650 45.15 -19.68 -69.62
N GLY A 651 43.96 -20.15 -69.24
CA GLY A 651 43.75 -21.49 -68.71
C GLY A 651 44.33 -21.74 -67.30
N ALA A 652 44.84 -20.70 -66.65
CA ALA A 652 45.38 -20.74 -65.30
C ALA A 652 44.49 -20.01 -64.28
N GLU A 653 43.65 -19.07 -64.73
CA GLU A 653 42.75 -18.30 -63.89
C GLU A 653 41.47 -17.93 -64.67
N ASN A 654 40.40 -17.59 -63.94
CA ASN A 654 39.14 -17.12 -64.52
C ASN A 654 39.10 -15.58 -64.57
N VAL A 655 39.06 -15.00 -65.76
CA VAL A 655 39.17 -13.55 -66.00
C VAL A 655 38.24 -13.11 -67.13
N ALA A 656 38.04 -11.81 -67.35
CA ALA A 656 37.15 -11.37 -68.43
C ALA A 656 37.70 -11.76 -69.81
N ASP A 657 37.07 -12.76 -70.45
CA ASP A 657 37.42 -13.28 -71.77
C ASP A 657 36.18 -13.42 -72.68
N ARG A 658 36.22 -14.24 -73.75
CA ARG A 658 35.07 -14.41 -74.67
C ARG A 658 33.85 -15.09 -74.05
N SER A 659 34.02 -15.86 -72.97
CA SER A 659 32.92 -16.50 -72.26
C SER A 659 32.11 -15.47 -71.47
N PHE A 660 32.73 -14.33 -71.11
CA PHE A 660 32.14 -13.27 -70.31
C PHE A 660 30.82 -12.74 -70.90
N ARG A 661 29.75 -12.87 -70.11
CA ARG A 661 28.36 -12.62 -70.55
C ARG A 661 28.09 -11.19 -71.04
N ASN A 662 28.87 -10.20 -70.59
CA ASN A 662 28.66 -8.79 -70.90
C ASN A 662 29.73 -8.21 -71.86
N ALA A 663 30.39 -9.06 -72.65
CA ALA A 663 31.38 -8.62 -73.63
C ALA A 663 30.75 -7.78 -74.78
N PRO A 664 31.49 -6.80 -75.35
CA PRO A 664 32.89 -6.49 -75.05
C PRO A 664 33.05 -5.33 -74.04
N LEU A 665 33.79 -5.58 -72.96
CA LEU A 665 34.46 -4.53 -72.19
C LEU A 665 35.84 -4.28 -72.80
N GLU A 666 36.36 -3.06 -72.68
CA GLU A 666 37.72 -2.76 -73.13
C GLU A 666 38.74 -3.61 -72.35
N GLY A 667 39.60 -4.33 -73.08
CA GLY A 667 40.62 -5.21 -72.50
C GLY A 667 40.20 -6.66 -72.27
N THR A 668 38.97 -7.07 -72.63
CA THR A 668 38.54 -8.48 -72.59
C THR A 668 39.49 -9.37 -73.40
N ALA A 669 39.94 -10.46 -72.80
CA ALA A 669 40.88 -11.38 -73.41
C ALA A 669 40.26 -12.13 -74.61
N PRO A 670 41.05 -12.53 -75.62
CA PRO A 670 40.55 -13.36 -76.71
C PRO A 670 40.34 -14.84 -76.33
N TRP A 671 40.59 -15.20 -75.07
CA TRP A 671 40.53 -16.56 -74.52
C TRP A 671 39.09 -17.03 -74.29
N ASN A 672 38.94 -18.30 -73.89
CA ASN A 672 37.66 -18.87 -73.50
C ASN A 672 37.87 -19.95 -72.43
N ASP A 673 37.65 -19.56 -71.19
CA ASP A 673 37.68 -20.40 -69.99
C ASP A 673 36.38 -21.17 -69.74
N ARG A 674 35.35 -20.93 -70.55
CA ARG A 674 33.98 -21.51 -70.49
C ARG A 674 33.10 -20.98 -69.37
N TYR A 675 33.58 -20.07 -68.52
CA TYR A 675 32.86 -19.59 -67.36
C TYR A 675 32.45 -18.12 -67.51
N PRO A 676 31.18 -17.82 -67.87
CA PRO A 676 30.73 -16.44 -68.08
C PRO A 676 30.72 -15.57 -66.81
N VAL A 677 30.90 -16.19 -65.63
CA VAL A 677 30.91 -15.60 -64.29
C VAL A 677 32.06 -16.24 -63.49
N HIS A 678 31.93 -16.51 -62.20
CA HIS A 678 32.91 -17.32 -61.47
C HIS A 678 32.89 -18.80 -61.88
N ALA A 679 34.06 -19.45 -61.87
CA ALA A 679 34.26 -20.88 -62.05
C ALA A 679 34.11 -21.62 -60.71
N PRO A 680 33.91 -22.95 -60.70
CA PRO A 680 34.06 -23.74 -59.48
C PRO A 680 35.45 -23.52 -58.88
N VAL A 681 35.53 -23.34 -57.56
CA VAL A 681 36.81 -23.11 -56.89
C VAL A 681 37.75 -24.30 -57.13
N GLY A 682 39.02 -24.01 -57.42
CA GLY A 682 40.04 -25.01 -57.74
C GLY A 682 39.93 -25.62 -59.13
N ALA A 683 39.13 -25.04 -60.04
CA ALA A 683 39.03 -25.51 -61.43
C ALA A 683 40.32 -25.28 -62.23
N HIS A 684 41.10 -24.27 -61.87
CA HIS A 684 42.34 -23.92 -62.55
C HIS A 684 43.59 -24.37 -61.77
N ARG A 685 44.76 -24.20 -62.39
CA ARG A 685 46.04 -24.69 -61.85
C ARG A 685 46.47 -23.88 -60.63
N PRO A 686 47.08 -24.51 -59.61
CA PRO A 686 47.60 -23.77 -58.48
C PRO A 686 48.89 -23.01 -58.83
N ASN A 687 49.23 -22.01 -58.02
CA ASN A 687 50.54 -21.36 -58.04
C ASN A 687 51.65 -22.25 -57.43
N ALA A 688 52.88 -21.74 -57.35
CA ALA A 688 54.03 -22.51 -56.85
C ALA A 688 53.97 -22.87 -55.34
N PHE A 689 53.02 -22.32 -54.58
CA PHE A 689 52.72 -22.75 -53.20
C PHE A 689 51.54 -23.74 -53.12
N GLY A 690 50.92 -24.10 -54.25
CA GLY A 690 49.76 -25.00 -54.28
C GLY A 690 48.43 -24.30 -54.05
N LEU A 691 48.39 -22.96 -54.07
CA LEU A 691 47.18 -22.17 -53.86
C LEU A 691 46.47 -21.92 -55.18
N HIS A 692 45.15 -22.07 -55.21
CA HIS A 692 44.32 -21.87 -56.39
C HIS A 692 43.58 -20.53 -56.31
N ASP A 693 43.18 -19.99 -57.46
CA ASP A 693 42.22 -18.89 -57.60
C ASP A 693 42.66 -17.61 -56.84
N LEU A 694 43.93 -17.22 -56.94
CA LEU A 694 44.39 -15.97 -56.32
C LEU A 694 44.30 -14.79 -57.28
N LEU A 695 44.37 -15.02 -58.60
CA LEU A 695 44.45 -13.97 -59.61
C LEU A 695 43.30 -14.05 -60.62
N GLY A 696 42.07 -13.85 -60.15
CA GLY A 696 40.88 -14.01 -60.99
C GLY A 696 39.74 -14.51 -60.13
N ASN A 697 38.78 -15.18 -60.76
CA ASN A 697 37.56 -15.70 -60.13
C ASN A 697 36.85 -14.62 -59.30
N VAL A 698 37.09 -14.49 -58.00
CA VAL A 698 36.65 -13.33 -57.21
C VAL A 698 37.84 -12.59 -56.59
N SER A 699 37.70 -11.28 -56.44
CA SER A 699 38.65 -10.51 -55.63
C SER A 699 38.48 -10.90 -54.18
N GLU A 700 39.56 -10.93 -53.41
CA GLU A 700 39.50 -11.41 -52.04
C GLU A 700 39.64 -10.27 -51.06
N TRP A 701 38.73 -10.20 -50.08
CA TRP A 701 38.86 -9.31 -48.94
C TRP A 701 40.14 -9.60 -48.14
N THR A 702 40.80 -8.54 -47.70
CA THR A 702 41.93 -8.60 -46.75
C THR A 702 41.56 -7.88 -45.46
N ALA A 703 42.29 -8.14 -44.37
CA ALA A 703 42.00 -7.54 -43.07
C ALA A 703 42.26 -6.01 -43.04
N ASP A 704 43.10 -5.51 -43.94
CA ASP A 704 43.63 -4.15 -43.89
C ASP A 704 42.64 -3.08 -44.37
N SER A 705 42.73 -1.92 -43.72
CA SER A 705 42.07 -0.70 -44.19
C SER A 705 42.81 -0.10 -45.39
N PHE A 706 42.04 0.41 -46.34
CA PHE A 706 42.59 1.09 -47.50
C PHE A 706 42.99 2.53 -47.16
N ALA A 707 44.20 2.87 -47.57
CA ALA A 707 44.72 4.22 -47.66
C ALA A 707 45.43 4.40 -49.01
N MET A 708 45.40 5.63 -49.55
CA MET A 708 46.08 5.97 -50.80
C MET A 708 47.60 5.85 -50.69
N GLU A 709 48.16 6.12 -49.50
CA GLU A 709 49.59 5.98 -49.21
C GLU A 709 49.76 5.18 -47.91
N TYR A 710 50.85 4.44 -47.81
CA TYR A 710 51.22 3.74 -46.57
C TYR A 710 51.94 4.67 -45.60
N PRO A 711 51.75 4.52 -44.28
CA PRO A 711 52.53 5.23 -43.28
C PRO A 711 54.05 5.01 -43.47
N SER A 712 54.82 6.09 -43.40
CA SER A 712 56.28 6.09 -43.63
C SER A 712 57.07 5.39 -42.52
N ASP A 713 56.53 5.37 -41.30
CA ASP A 713 57.07 4.63 -40.14
C ASP A 713 56.89 3.10 -40.28
N GLY A 714 56.11 2.71 -41.28
CA GLY A 714 55.79 1.34 -41.54
C GLY A 714 54.69 0.75 -40.66
N SER A 715 53.90 1.54 -39.96
CA SER A 715 52.68 1.05 -39.33
C SER A 715 51.65 0.59 -40.38
N ALA A 716 50.64 -0.18 -39.92
CA ALA A 716 49.47 -0.49 -40.75
C ALA A 716 48.68 0.81 -41.02
N PRO A 717 47.98 0.92 -42.18
CA PRO A 717 47.10 2.06 -42.42
C PRO A 717 46.08 2.25 -41.29
N PRO A 718 45.71 3.51 -40.95
CA PRO A 718 44.71 3.75 -39.93
C PRO A 718 43.36 3.08 -40.21
N GLU A 719 42.67 2.76 -39.12
CA GLU A 719 41.21 2.57 -39.02
C GLU A 719 40.38 3.27 -40.11
N SER A 720 39.86 2.57 -41.12
CA SER A 720 39.03 3.18 -42.16
C SER A 720 37.90 2.28 -42.66
N ARG A 721 36.77 2.90 -43.04
CA ARG A 721 35.62 2.23 -43.66
C ARG A 721 35.92 1.71 -45.07
N ALA A 722 36.94 2.23 -45.75
CA ALA A 722 37.40 1.65 -47.00
C ALA A 722 38.30 0.46 -46.68
N LYS A 723 37.96 -0.72 -47.19
CA LYS A 723 38.69 -1.97 -46.94
C LYS A 723 39.30 -2.49 -48.23
N VAL A 724 40.47 -3.11 -48.12
CA VAL A 724 41.24 -3.58 -49.27
C VAL A 724 40.72 -4.93 -49.76
N HIS A 725 40.58 -5.07 -51.08
CA HIS A 725 40.48 -6.36 -51.75
C HIS A 725 41.51 -6.48 -52.88
N ARG A 726 41.97 -7.70 -53.15
CA ARG A 726 43.11 -8.00 -54.04
C ARG A 726 42.77 -9.07 -55.09
N GLY A 727 43.62 -9.18 -56.12
CA GLY A 727 43.64 -10.32 -57.06
C GLY A 727 42.91 -10.14 -58.40
N GLY A 728 41.86 -9.32 -58.45
CA GLY A 728 41.02 -9.20 -59.64
C GLY A 728 39.86 -10.20 -59.61
N SER A 729 39.14 -10.39 -60.72
CA SER A 729 37.93 -11.23 -60.76
C SER A 729 37.57 -11.59 -62.20
N TRP A 730 36.58 -12.47 -62.36
CA TRP A 730 35.97 -12.84 -63.65
C TRP A 730 35.45 -11.63 -64.46
N TYR A 731 35.22 -10.48 -63.82
CA TYR A 731 34.76 -9.25 -64.46
C TYR A 731 35.92 -8.38 -65.00
N TYR A 732 37.14 -8.60 -64.52
CA TYR A 732 38.28 -7.74 -64.86
C TYR A 732 39.12 -8.31 -66.00
N PRO A 733 39.66 -7.45 -66.88
CA PRO A 733 40.57 -7.88 -67.93
C PRO A 733 41.87 -8.44 -67.34
N PRO A 734 42.60 -9.33 -68.05
CA PRO A 734 43.79 -10.00 -67.53
C PRO A 734 44.84 -9.07 -66.94
N GLN A 735 45.00 -7.88 -67.53
CA GLN A 735 45.95 -6.87 -67.06
C GLN A 735 45.65 -6.47 -65.60
N ARG A 736 44.38 -6.40 -65.20
CA ARG A 736 43.95 -6.02 -63.84
C ARG A 736 43.90 -7.19 -62.83
N CYS A 737 44.01 -8.44 -63.29
CA CYS A 737 44.06 -9.64 -62.46
C CYS A 737 45.50 -10.03 -62.11
N ARG A 738 46.16 -9.18 -61.33
CA ARG A 738 47.58 -9.32 -60.95
C ARG A 738 47.72 -9.23 -59.44
N ALA A 739 48.77 -9.84 -58.88
CA ALA A 739 48.99 -9.91 -57.42
C ALA A 739 49.09 -8.51 -56.78
N THR A 740 49.58 -7.57 -57.57
CA THR A 740 49.77 -6.18 -57.18
C THR A 740 48.47 -5.38 -57.14
N SER A 741 47.44 -5.83 -57.87
CA SER A 741 46.16 -5.13 -58.05
C SER A 741 45.50 -4.88 -56.70
N ARG A 742 45.37 -3.61 -56.35
CA ARG A 742 44.90 -3.15 -55.05
C ARG A 742 43.72 -2.23 -55.22
N GLN A 743 42.56 -2.69 -54.78
CA GLN A 743 41.32 -1.95 -54.86
C GLN A 743 40.70 -1.78 -53.47
N TYR A 744 39.70 -0.92 -53.38
CA TYR A 744 38.94 -0.74 -52.16
C TYR A 744 37.45 -0.71 -52.44
N THR A 745 36.72 -1.17 -51.45
CA THR A 745 35.27 -1.04 -51.36
C THR A 745 34.93 -0.66 -49.92
N LEU A 746 33.81 0.03 -49.70
CA LEU A 746 33.39 0.34 -48.33
C LEU A 746 33.01 -0.95 -47.61
N GLN A 747 33.38 -1.09 -46.34
CA GLN A 747 33.23 -2.31 -45.55
C GLN A 747 31.84 -2.95 -45.66
N GLY A 748 30.77 -2.14 -45.58
CA GLY A 748 29.38 -2.58 -45.65
C GLY A 748 28.80 -2.74 -47.07
N ASN A 749 29.61 -2.58 -48.12
CA ASN A 749 29.18 -2.80 -49.50
C ASN A 749 29.57 -4.22 -49.94
N ALA A 750 28.64 -4.86 -50.63
CA ALA A 750 28.80 -6.18 -51.23
C ALA A 750 28.78 -6.04 -52.77
N THR A 751 29.57 -6.87 -53.48
CA THR A 751 29.59 -6.90 -54.95
C THR A 751 29.72 -8.33 -55.46
N ALA A 752 29.28 -8.58 -56.69
CA ALA A 752 29.33 -9.91 -57.30
C ALA A 752 30.73 -10.37 -57.76
N THR A 753 31.74 -9.57 -57.45
CA THR A 753 33.14 -9.79 -57.85
C THR A 753 34.07 -9.91 -56.66
N ILE A 754 33.57 -9.82 -55.42
CA ILE A 754 34.39 -9.90 -54.21
C ILE A 754 33.90 -11.06 -53.33
N GLY A 755 34.83 -11.95 -52.98
CA GLY A 755 34.68 -13.03 -52.02
C GLY A 755 35.73 -12.96 -50.93
N ALA A 756 36.13 -14.13 -50.39
CA ALA A 756 37.06 -14.21 -49.27
C ALA A 756 37.96 -15.43 -49.34
N ARG A 757 39.14 -15.28 -48.75
CA ARG A 757 40.05 -16.36 -48.38
C ARG A 757 40.40 -16.23 -46.90
N LEU A 758 40.70 -17.36 -46.28
CA LEU A 758 40.87 -17.45 -44.83
C LEU A 758 42.32 -17.75 -44.50
N ALA A 759 42.79 -17.19 -43.40
CA ALA A 759 44.12 -17.39 -42.84
C ALA A 759 44.04 -17.75 -41.36
N LEU A 760 45.14 -18.32 -40.84
CA LEU A 760 45.34 -18.61 -39.43
C LEU A 760 46.81 -18.40 -39.05
N ASP A 761 47.04 -17.77 -37.89
CA ASP A 761 48.38 -17.56 -37.36
C ASP A 761 48.98 -18.83 -36.73
N VAL A 762 50.28 -19.02 -36.95
CA VAL A 762 51.05 -20.13 -36.39
C VAL A 762 51.60 -19.79 -34.99
N ASN A 763 51.87 -18.51 -34.71
CA ASN A 763 52.73 -18.05 -33.61
C ASN A 763 52.10 -17.06 -32.63
N GLU A 764 50.80 -16.75 -32.70
CA GLU A 764 50.24 -15.87 -31.67
C GLU A 764 50.34 -16.55 -30.29
N PRO A 765 50.93 -15.88 -29.26
CA PRO A 765 50.66 -16.29 -27.90
C PRO A 765 49.17 -16.10 -27.71
N ARG A 766 48.43 -17.22 -27.70
CA ARG A 766 46.99 -17.25 -27.45
C ARG A 766 46.76 -16.72 -26.02
N ARG A 767 46.69 -15.39 -25.90
CA ARG A 767 46.54 -14.63 -24.65
C ARG A 767 45.20 -14.91 -24.00
#